data_AF-A0A9E5WSQ7-F1
#
_entry.id   AF-A0A9E5WSQ7-F1
#
_cell.length_a   1.000
_cell.length_b   1.000
_cell.length_c   1.000
_cell.angle_alpha   90.00
_cell.angle_beta   90.00
_cell.angle_gamma   90.00
#
_symmetry.space_group_name_H-M   'P 1'
#
loop_
_entity.id
_entity.type
_entity.pdbx_description
1 polymer ?
#
loop_
_entity_poly.entity_id
_entity_poly.type
_entity_poly.pdbx_seq_one_letter_code
_entity_poly.pdbx_strand_id
1 'polypeptide(L)'
;MQSRCVSLTWAITFASAGWLVAAEPAQIVVFADREIGSVNRLILGNNQLAYQYGTWRAARPDYSHRGAGIWDPDRRRPEPVMVRLAKQAGVSVNRWPGGCGTHNYNWKRTVGPIEKRPRQKFGLPEFLAFCEATDSIPILTIAVYWGTAADAADLVEYLNAPNDGSNPNGGIDWAAVRAADGHPEPYHVVWFEYGNESNHGEHRPTDGRNEKRKISAEEYARKYLKYRAAMKAVDPHIKLGAIIWHPFEQWNRTVLRIAGRQIDFGIEHTYVPGFHGDTTHEKSRLLMQACTAVGVQLQRIYDELNRLVEEETGRTDLPWAITEYNGHFVQNKPVPYRQSLCNALRNAEHLRVMMQPKNRIALANFWQFANEYWGMVRGYPHKGEPVVKQANFYVFQLYNERFGDVLIETRVECGSWDFPGGAGVPRRRGRPTRFRLYPRNLLPADYHWRIARTAEVKQRVEGRTLIAEFTGRDTNYYHALITLPAKPSTGYRVTGEIKTEGLQTSGNGAGFQVGDARGWPATRSAALGGDVRGDSDWTRVVIDYITLPDTKEIQIMARRQAPDRRGDEPVSGRAYFRLLSVQEFQPDNDGAVPDLSVNAAKRSDGTITLMIINTNLDRDVPATIAIRGQRSSGHSRAAAWSLVGPTPWATNVGRVPEVRLVETPVRQTSDGWQLTLPKHSLTAIELRP
;
A
#
# COMPACT_ATOMS: atom_id res chain seq x y z
N MET A 1 -50.60 24.65 65.62
CA MET A 1 -50.85 23.37 64.93
C MET A 1 -50.73 23.60 63.44
N GLN A 2 -49.59 23.26 62.84
CA GLN A 2 -49.36 23.36 61.40
C GLN A 2 -48.74 22.05 60.90
N SER A 3 -49.43 21.47 59.93
CA SER A 3 -49.12 20.21 59.24
C SER A 3 -47.95 20.38 58.28
N ARG A 4 -47.08 19.36 58.18
CA ARG A 4 -46.15 19.20 57.03
C ARG A 4 -46.33 17.81 56.43
N CYS A 5 -46.69 17.79 55.15
CA CYS A 5 -46.71 16.63 54.26
C CYS A 5 -45.30 16.08 54.03
N VAL A 6 -45.18 14.75 53.96
CA VAL A 6 -44.01 14.02 53.45
C VAL A 6 -44.42 13.36 52.14
N SER A 7 -43.77 13.71 51.03
CA SER A 7 -43.93 13.05 49.74
C SER A 7 -42.85 11.98 49.57
N LEU A 8 -43.23 10.70 49.48
CA LEU A 8 -42.35 9.61 49.05
C LEU A 8 -42.37 9.50 47.52
N THR A 9 -41.22 9.69 46.89
CA THR A 9 -41.02 9.45 45.45
C THR A 9 -40.49 8.03 45.25
N TRP A 10 -41.26 7.16 44.60
CA TRP A 10 -40.82 5.84 44.17
C TRP A 10 -40.01 5.96 42.87
N ALA A 11 -38.73 5.62 42.92
CA ALA A 11 -37.89 5.47 41.72
C ALA A 11 -37.99 4.03 41.20
N ILE A 12 -38.69 3.83 40.08
CA ILE A 12 -38.70 2.56 39.35
C ILE A 12 -37.45 2.49 38.49
N THR A 13 -36.50 1.64 38.87
CA THR A 13 -35.31 1.33 38.08
C THR A 13 -35.66 0.22 37.08
N PHE A 14 -35.75 0.55 35.80
CA PHE A 14 -35.79 -0.46 34.74
C PHE A 14 -34.37 -1.04 34.57
N ALA A 15 -34.12 -2.21 35.16
CA ALA A 15 -32.97 -3.02 34.82
C ALA A 15 -33.24 -3.66 33.45
N SER A 16 -32.64 -3.13 32.38
CA SER A 16 -32.55 -3.82 31.10
C SER A 16 -31.60 -5.01 31.26
N ALA A 17 -32.17 -6.17 31.57
CA ALA A 17 -31.49 -7.45 31.44
C ALA A 17 -31.22 -7.70 29.95
N GLY A 18 -30.08 -7.18 29.48
CA GLY A 18 -29.53 -7.54 28.18
C GLY A 18 -29.13 -9.00 28.24
N TRP A 19 -29.93 -9.87 27.62
CA TRP A 19 -29.53 -11.23 27.32
C TRP A 19 -28.30 -11.15 26.40
N LEU A 20 -27.12 -11.37 26.97
CA LEU A 20 -25.90 -11.66 26.22
C LEU A 20 -26.12 -12.98 25.49
N VAL A 21 -26.71 -12.92 24.30
CA VAL A 21 -26.61 -14.03 23.35
C VAL A 21 -25.12 -14.17 23.06
N ALA A 22 -24.51 -15.25 23.58
CA ALA A 22 -23.15 -15.59 23.22
C ALA A 22 -23.10 -15.68 21.69
N ALA A 23 -22.24 -14.87 21.06
CA ALA A 23 -22.10 -14.90 19.61
C ALA A 23 -21.77 -16.34 19.17
N GLU A 24 -22.50 -16.85 18.18
CA GLU A 24 -22.25 -18.21 17.68
C GLU A 24 -20.79 -18.35 17.24
N PRO A 25 -20.13 -19.49 17.54
CA PRO A 25 -18.77 -19.73 17.12
C PRO A 25 -18.62 -19.60 15.60
N ALA A 26 -17.52 -18.99 15.14
CA ALA A 26 -17.22 -18.93 13.72
C ALA A 26 -17.08 -20.33 13.12
N GLN A 27 -17.59 -20.53 11.91
CA GLN A 27 -17.52 -21.78 11.17
C GLN A 27 -16.58 -21.63 9.99
N ILE A 28 -15.54 -22.46 9.96
CA ILE A 28 -14.56 -22.53 8.86
C ILE A 28 -14.70 -23.92 8.23
N VAL A 29 -15.16 -23.96 6.99
CA VAL A 29 -15.22 -25.21 6.20
C VAL A 29 -14.09 -25.19 5.19
N VAL A 30 -13.24 -26.21 5.24
CA VAL A 30 -12.13 -26.41 4.29
C VAL A 30 -12.48 -27.54 3.34
N PHE A 31 -12.34 -27.32 2.04
CA PHE A 31 -12.58 -28.32 1.01
C PHE A 31 -11.25 -28.86 0.47
N ALA A 32 -10.76 -29.96 1.06
CA ALA A 32 -9.43 -30.52 0.80
C ALA A 32 -9.23 -31.05 -0.64
N ASP A 33 -10.33 -31.32 -1.34
CA ASP A 33 -10.42 -31.80 -2.71
C ASP A 33 -10.62 -30.69 -3.74
N ARG A 34 -10.76 -29.43 -3.31
CA ARG A 34 -10.97 -28.27 -4.19
C ARG A 34 -9.74 -27.37 -4.23
N GLU A 35 -8.84 -27.67 -5.14
CA GLU A 35 -7.59 -26.93 -5.32
C GLU A 35 -7.85 -25.62 -6.10
N ILE A 36 -7.30 -24.52 -5.58
CA ILE A 36 -7.37 -23.18 -6.20
C ILE A 36 -6.14 -22.97 -7.11
N GLY A 37 -4.98 -23.42 -6.69
CA GLY A 37 -3.71 -23.23 -7.40
C GLY A 37 -2.50 -23.44 -6.49
N SER A 38 -1.30 -23.37 -7.06
CA SER A 38 -0.06 -23.53 -6.30
C SER A 38 0.26 -22.30 -5.44
N VAL A 39 0.87 -22.52 -4.28
CA VAL A 39 1.36 -21.44 -3.42
C VAL A 39 2.62 -20.85 -4.04
N ASN A 40 2.53 -19.59 -4.49
CA ASN A 40 3.69 -18.86 -4.97
C ASN A 40 4.56 -18.42 -3.79
N ARG A 41 5.74 -19.02 -3.60
CA ARG A 41 6.71 -18.65 -2.55
C ARG A 41 7.52 -17.39 -2.87
N LEU A 42 7.55 -16.93 -4.13
CA LEU A 42 8.27 -15.72 -4.54
C LEU A 42 7.65 -14.42 -4.00
N ILE A 43 6.49 -14.50 -3.36
CA ILE A 43 5.88 -13.35 -2.68
C ILE A 43 6.46 -13.10 -1.28
N LEU A 44 7.31 -14.00 -0.77
CA LEU A 44 8.03 -13.84 0.50
C LEU A 44 9.36 -13.06 0.32
N GLY A 45 9.50 -12.31 -0.77
CA GLY A 45 10.68 -11.51 -1.05
C GLY A 45 10.82 -10.27 -0.16
N ASN A 46 11.99 -9.64 -0.25
CA ASN A 46 12.37 -8.46 0.53
C ASN A 46 13.17 -7.46 -0.31
N ASN A 47 13.29 -6.24 0.22
CA ASN A 47 14.12 -5.17 -0.34
C ASN A 47 15.46 -5.05 0.39
N GLN A 48 16.54 -4.83 -0.38
CA GLN A 48 17.89 -4.56 0.11
C GLN A 48 18.39 -3.21 -0.40
N LEU A 49 18.78 -2.34 0.53
CA LEU A 49 19.26 -1.00 0.21
C LEU A 49 20.78 -0.95 0.08
N ALA A 50 21.26 -0.32 -0.99
CA ALA A 50 22.69 -0.13 -1.22
C ALA A 50 23.03 1.23 -1.86
N TYR A 51 22.47 2.32 -1.32
CA TYR A 51 22.67 3.67 -1.87
C TYR A 51 24.14 4.07 -1.95
N GLN A 52 24.52 4.65 -3.09
CA GLN A 52 25.88 5.15 -3.33
C GLN A 52 26.25 6.26 -2.35
N TYR A 53 27.34 6.07 -1.59
CA TYR A 53 27.71 7.03 -0.56
C TYR A 53 28.00 8.42 -1.14
N GLY A 54 27.45 9.46 -0.50
CA GLY A 54 27.59 10.84 -0.93
C GLY A 54 26.62 11.29 -2.04
N THR A 55 25.75 10.41 -2.57
CA THR A 55 24.74 10.80 -3.57
C THR A 55 23.39 11.16 -2.94
N TRP A 56 23.13 10.73 -1.71
CA TRP A 56 21.87 10.97 -1.01
C TRP A 56 22.08 11.09 0.52
N ARG A 57 21.33 11.97 1.20
CA ARG A 57 21.32 12.12 2.67
C ARG A 57 21.03 10.80 3.42
N ALA A 58 20.29 9.88 2.80
CA ALA A 58 20.01 8.56 3.39
C ALA A 58 21.16 7.55 3.17
N ALA A 59 22.12 7.85 2.30
CA ALA A 59 23.27 6.98 2.06
C ALA A 59 24.22 7.03 3.26
N ARG A 60 24.31 5.92 3.99
CA ARG A 60 25.17 5.75 5.15
C ARG A 60 26.21 4.66 4.86
N PRO A 61 27.40 4.72 5.48
CA PRO A 61 28.39 3.64 5.37
C PRO A 61 27.83 2.26 5.72
N ASP A 62 26.87 2.18 6.65
CA ASP A 62 26.20 0.92 6.99
C ASP A 62 25.45 0.30 5.78
N TYR A 63 24.99 1.10 4.81
CA TYR A 63 24.37 0.61 3.58
C TYR A 63 25.41 0.36 2.50
N SER A 64 26.22 1.37 2.18
CA SER A 64 27.17 1.30 1.06
C SER A 64 28.34 0.37 1.31
N HIS A 65 28.67 0.03 2.57
CA HIS A 65 29.78 -0.86 2.91
C HIS A 65 29.35 -2.19 3.54
N ARG A 66 28.15 -2.27 4.10
CA ARG A 66 27.68 -3.46 4.86
C ARG A 66 26.30 -3.97 4.45
N GLY A 67 25.64 -3.39 3.44
CA GLY A 67 24.31 -3.82 2.99
C GLY A 67 23.25 -3.79 4.09
N ALA A 68 23.26 -2.74 4.94
CA ALA A 68 22.41 -2.67 6.14
C ALA A 68 22.67 -3.80 7.15
N GLY A 69 23.92 -4.29 7.22
CA GLY A 69 24.36 -5.31 8.17
C GLY A 69 24.22 -6.75 7.68
N ILE A 70 23.78 -6.99 6.44
CA ILE A 70 23.73 -8.33 5.85
C ILE A 70 25.09 -8.82 5.35
N TRP A 71 26.09 -7.94 5.31
CA TRP A 71 27.44 -8.23 4.83
C TRP A 71 28.51 -7.89 5.86
N ASP A 72 29.46 -8.81 6.04
CA ASP A 72 30.70 -8.62 6.79
C ASP A 72 31.80 -8.19 5.80
N PRO A 73 32.16 -6.89 5.71
CA PRO A 73 33.18 -6.41 4.80
C PRO A 73 34.59 -6.84 5.20
N ASP A 74 34.84 -7.14 6.48
CA ASP A 74 36.17 -7.49 6.98
C ASP A 74 36.51 -8.94 6.61
N ARG A 75 35.50 -9.82 6.62
CA ARG A 75 35.60 -11.21 6.16
C ARG A 75 35.13 -11.44 4.73
N ARG A 76 34.66 -10.39 4.05
CA ARG A 76 34.12 -10.41 2.67
C ARG A 76 33.12 -11.54 2.44
N ARG A 77 32.11 -11.64 3.32
CA ARG A 77 31.07 -12.68 3.24
C ARG A 77 29.71 -12.19 3.76
N PRO A 78 28.61 -12.88 3.40
CA PRO A 78 27.31 -12.68 4.06
C PRO A 78 27.40 -12.87 5.58
N GLU A 79 26.71 -12.01 6.34
CA GLU A 79 26.64 -12.11 7.81
C GLU A 79 25.82 -13.36 8.21
N PRO A 80 26.44 -14.39 8.84
CA PRO A 80 25.78 -15.67 9.09
C PRO A 80 24.48 -15.59 9.90
N VAL A 81 24.40 -14.65 10.85
CA VAL A 81 23.16 -14.44 11.63
C VAL A 81 22.03 -13.96 10.74
N MET A 82 22.32 -13.02 9.82
CA MET A 82 21.33 -12.48 8.90
C MET A 82 20.91 -13.50 7.86
N VAL A 83 21.83 -14.30 7.33
CA VAL A 83 21.52 -15.41 6.39
C VAL A 83 20.55 -16.41 7.02
N ARG A 84 20.83 -16.86 8.26
CA ARG A 84 19.94 -17.79 8.98
C ARG A 84 18.54 -17.20 9.18
N LEU A 85 18.45 -15.92 9.54
CA LEU A 85 17.18 -15.24 9.74
C LEU A 85 16.42 -15.05 8.41
N ALA A 86 17.10 -14.75 7.31
CA ALA A 86 16.51 -14.67 5.98
C ALA A 86 15.91 -16.02 5.55
N LYS A 87 16.66 -17.12 5.71
CA LYS A 87 16.17 -18.48 5.44
C LYS A 87 14.98 -18.85 6.30
N GLN A 88 15.01 -18.50 7.59
CA GLN A 88 13.90 -18.74 8.50
C GLN A 88 12.62 -17.98 8.09
N ALA A 89 12.76 -16.72 7.66
CA ALA A 89 11.65 -15.92 7.15
C ALA A 89 11.20 -16.35 5.73
N GLY A 90 11.94 -17.25 5.06
CA GLY A 90 11.63 -17.67 3.70
C GLY A 90 11.88 -16.58 2.65
N VAL A 91 12.90 -15.74 2.85
CA VAL A 91 13.27 -14.69 1.88
C VAL A 91 13.63 -15.34 0.56
N SER A 92 12.71 -15.29 -0.40
CA SER A 92 12.81 -15.99 -1.69
C SER A 92 13.24 -15.09 -2.84
N VAL A 93 13.05 -13.78 -2.70
CA VAL A 93 13.45 -12.76 -3.67
C VAL A 93 14.12 -11.61 -2.95
N ASN A 94 15.24 -11.11 -3.48
CA ASN A 94 15.88 -9.90 -2.98
C ASN A 94 15.89 -8.83 -4.08
N ARG A 95 15.29 -7.68 -3.80
CA ARG A 95 15.31 -6.50 -4.67
C ARG A 95 16.47 -5.56 -4.35
N TRP A 96 17.17 -5.09 -5.38
CA TRP A 96 18.36 -4.25 -5.22
C TRP A 96 18.55 -3.28 -6.41
N PRO A 97 19.13 -2.09 -6.21
CA PRO A 97 19.63 -1.50 -4.96
C PRO A 97 18.55 -0.82 -4.11
N GLY A 98 17.29 -0.98 -4.54
CA GLY A 98 16.07 -0.61 -3.84
C GLY A 98 15.74 0.88 -3.87
N GLY A 99 14.43 1.20 -3.94
CA GLY A 99 13.85 2.51 -3.64
C GLY A 99 14.40 3.71 -4.42
N CYS A 100 14.13 4.91 -3.90
CA CYS A 100 14.40 6.16 -4.58
C CYS A 100 15.90 6.45 -4.83
N GLY A 101 16.81 5.68 -4.22
CA GLY A 101 18.25 5.82 -4.46
C GLY A 101 18.67 5.24 -5.81
N THR A 102 17.80 4.42 -6.42
CA THR A 102 18.06 3.81 -7.72
C THR A 102 18.00 4.82 -8.88
N HIS A 103 17.30 5.94 -8.72
CA HIS A 103 17.11 6.95 -9.78
C HIS A 103 18.38 7.28 -10.58
N ASN A 104 19.52 7.37 -9.90
CA ASN A 104 20.82 7.73 -10.47
C ASN A 104 21.88 6.64 -10.27
N TYR A 105 21.47 5.41 -10.01
CA TYR A 105 22.39 4.36 -9.60
C TYR A 105 23.27 3.88 -10.74
N ASN A 106 24.58 4.05 -10.56
CA ASN A 106 25.59 3.59 -11.50
C ASN A 106 26.15 2.24 -11.05
N TRP A 107 25.65 1.13 -11.61
CA TRP A 107 26.07 -0.22 -11.24
C TRP A 107 27.56 -0.49 -11.54
N LYS A 108 28.14 0.17 -12.55
CA LYS A 108 29.58 0.01 -12.90
C LYS A 108 30.51 0.49 -11.80
N ARG A 109 30.05 1.35 -10.89
CA ARG A 109 30.79 1.77 -9.68
C ARG A 109 30.76 0.74 -8.55
N THR A 110 30.12 -0.40 -8.78
CA THR A 110 29.79 -1.40 -7.75
C THR A 110 30.40 -2.77 -8.05
N VAL A 111 31.18 -2.88 -9.12
CA VAL A 111 31.93 -4.07 -9.55
C VAL A 111 33.43 -3.73 -9.63
N GLY A 112 34.29 -4.74 -9.70
CA GLY A 112 35.74 -4.58 -9.72
C GLY A 112 36.40 -4.50 -8.33
N PRO A 113 37.71 -4.22 -8.26
CA PRO A 113 38.47 -4.18 -7.00
C PRO A 113 37.88 -3.21 -5.97
N ILE A 114 37.77 -3.65 -4.71
CA ILE A 114 37.17 -2.85 -3.62
C ILE A 114 37.92 -1.53 -3.40
N GLU A 115 39.24 -1.53 -3.60
CA GLU A 115 40.13 -0.36 -3.46
C GLU A 115 39.77 0.74 -4.46
N LYS A 116 39.18 0.35 -5.61
CA LYS A 116 38.67 1.27 -6.64
C LYS A 116 37.22 1.68 -6.38
N ARG A 117 36.55 1.11 -5.37
CA ARG A 117 35.17 1.41 -4.95
C ARG A 117 35.10 1.99 -3.52
N PRO A 118 35.85 3.05 -3.17
CA PRO A 118 35.97 3.52 -1.77
C PRO A 118 34.66 4.03 -1.16
N ARG A 119 33.66 4.35 -1.99
CA ARG A 119 32.33 4.82 -1.59
C ARG A 119 31.23 3.75 -1.69
N GLN A 120 31.56 2.54 -2.15
CA GLN A 120 30.62 1.43 -2.34
C GLN A 120 31.34 0.08 -2.21
N LYS A 121 31.60 -0.34 -0.97
CA LYS A 121 32.25 -1.64 -0.70
C LYS A 121 31.28 -2.83 -0.77
N PHE A 122 29.99 -2.58 -0.54
CA PHE A 122 28.92 -3.55 -0.75
C PHE A 122 28.26 -3.24 -2.10
N GLY A 123 28.70 -3.92 -3.15
CA GLY A 123 28.24 -3.74 -4.52
C GLY A 123 27.46 -4.94 -5.04
N LEU A 124 27.40 -5.05 -6.36
CA LEU A 124 26.65 -6.10 -7.05
C LEU A 124 27.16 -7.53 -6.72
N PRO A 125 28.48 -7.83 -6.70
CA PRO A 125 28.97 -9.17 -6.34
C PRO A 125 28.61 -9.55 -4.90
N GLU A 126 28.77 -8.61 -3.97
CA GLU A 126 28.48 -8.84 -2.55
C GLU A 126 26.96 -9.05 -2.31
N PHE A 127 26.11 -8.39 -3.08
CA PHE A 127 24.67 -8.61 -3.07
C PHE A 127 24.28 -9.98 -3.63
N LEU A 128 24.87 -10.40 -4.75
CA LEU A 128 24.57 -11.69 -5.37
C LEU A 128 25.05 -12.86 -4.49
N ALA A 129 26.20 -12.72 -3.83
CA ALA A 129 26.65 -13.69 -2.83
C ALA A 129 25.68 -13.84 -1.65
N PHE A 130 24.99 -12.76 -1.24
CA PHE A 130 23.91 -12.85 -0.25
C PHE A 130 22.69 -13.58 -0.80
N CYS A 131 22.34 -13.37 -2.08
CA CYS A 131 21.23 -14.08 -2.72
C CYS A 131 21.50 -15.59 -2.77
N GLU A 132 22.70 -16.01 -3.20
CA GLU A 132 23.14 -17.41 -3.20
C GLU A 132 23.11 -18.00 -1.78
N ALA A 133 23.67 -17.31 -0.79
CA ALA A 133 23.71 -17.80 0.59
C ALA A 133 22.32 -17.99 1.21
N THR A 134 21.30 -17.30 0.68
CA THR A 134 19.91 -17.36 1.14
C THR A 134 19.00 -18.21 0.25
N ASP A 135 19.52 -18.82 -0.82
CA ASP A 135 18.75 -19.55 -1.82
C ASP A 135 17.62 -18.70 -2.42
N SER A 136 17.89 -17.41 -2.64
CA SER A 136 16.93 -16.44 -3.15
C SER A 136 17.32 -15.92 -4.53
N ILE A 137 16.33 -15.51 -5.32
CA ILE A 137 16.58 -14.91 -6.63
C ILE A 137 16.70 -13.38 -6.54
N PRO A 138 17.61 -12.76 -7.32
CA PRO A 138 17.70 -11.31 -7.39
C PRO A 138 16.65 -10.73 -8.35
N ILE A 139 16.15 -9.53 -8.02
CA ILE A 139 15.52 -8.60 -8.95
C ILE A 139 16.27 -7.27 -8.92
N LEU A 140 16.75 -6.83 -10.09
CA LEU A 140 17.63 -5.67 -10.20
C LEU A 140 16.93 -4.47 -10.82
N THR A 141 17.01 -3.33 -10.15
CA THR A 141 16.38 -2.09 -10.61
C THR A 141 17.35 -1.20 -11.39
N ILE A 142 17.00 -0.88 -12.64
CA ILE A 142 17.79 -0.05 -13.55
C ILE A 142 17.43 1.42 -13.37
N ALA A 143 18.45 2.28 -13.35
CA ALA A 143 18.27 3.73 -13.22
C ALA A 143 17.57 4.35 -14.45
N VAL A 144 16.61 5.25 -14.23
CA VAL A 144 15.96 6.03 -15.31
C VAL A 144 16.73 7.31 -15.63
N TYR A 145 17.50 7.81 -14.67
CA TYR A 145 18.21 9.08 -14.79
C TYR A 145 19.74 8.91 -14.88
N TRP A 146 20.24 7.69 -15.03
CA TRP A 146 21.65 7.42 -15.27
C TRP A 146 21.83 6.34 -16.35
N GLY A 147 22.92 6.46 -17.11
CA GLY A 147 23.32 5.49 -18.12
C GLY A 147 22.45 5.52 -19.38
N THR A 148 22.71 4.54 -20.25
CA THR A 148 22.08 4.33 -21.54
C THR A 148 21.54 2.90 -21.67
N ALA A 149 20.85 2.59 -22.77
CA ALA A 149 20.44 1.22 -23.07
C ALA A 149 21.64 0.27 -23.22
N ALA A 150 22.78 0.78 -23.70
CA ALA A 150 24.03 0.02 -23.76
C ALA A 150 24.59 -0.28 -22.36
N ASP A 151 24.54 0.68 -21.43
CA ASP A 151 24.96 0.42 -20.03
C ASP A 151 24.08 -0.61 -19.32
N ALA A 152 22.81 -0.74 -19.73
CA ALA A 152 21.91 -1.78 -19.24
C ALA A 152 22.18 -3.15 -19.89
N ALA A 153 22.55 -3.18 -21.18
CA ALA A 153 23.00 -4.40 -21.86
C ALA A 153 24.32 -4.91 -21.26
N ASP A 154 25.27 -4.02 -20.97
CA ASP A 154 26.51 -4.34 -20.23
C ASP A 154 26.23 -5.01 -18.87
N LEU A 155 25.19 -4.58 -18.15
CA LEU A 155 24.79 -5.21 -16.89
C LEU A 155 24.32 -6.65 -17.13
N VAL A 156 23.53 -6.89 -18.18
CA VAL A 156 23.09 -8.24 -18.53
C VAL A 156 24.28 -9.11 -18.94
N GLU A 157 25.24 -8.55 -19.68
CA GLU A 157 26.46 -9.26 -20.04
C GLU A 157 27.27 -9.66 -18.79
N TYR A 158 27.52 -8.70 -17.89
CA TYR A 158 28.18 -8.96 -16.62
C TYR A 158 27.53 -10.11 -15.87
N LEU A 159 26.19 -10.15 -15.83
CA LEU A 159 25.45 -11.14 -15.06
C LEU A 159 25.35 -12.50 -15.74
N ASN A 160 25.14 -12.54 -17.05
CA ASN A 160 24.62 -13.74 -17.73
C ASN A 160 25.48 -14.24 -18.90
N ALA A 161 26.41 -13.45 -19.43
CA ALA A 161 27.24 -13.92 -20.54
C ALA A 161 28.27 -14.95 -20.07
N PRO A 162 28.56 -16.00 -20.86
CA PRO A 162 29.66 -16.92 -20.57
C PRO A 162 31.01 -16.20 -20.62
N ASN A 163 31.93 -16.59 -19.73
CA ASN A 163 33.30 -16.06 -19.74
C ASN A 163 34.18 -16.86 -20.72
N ASP A 164 33.83 -16.82 -22.01
CA ASP A 164 34.46 -17.58 -23.11
C ASP A 164 35.10 -16.67 -24.18
N GLY A 165 35.11 -15.35 -23.93
CA GLY A 165 35.62 -14.33 -24.86
C GLY A 165 34.62 -13.90 -25.94
N SER A 166 33.36 -14.35 -25.88
CA SER A 166 32.31 -13.95 -26.84
C SER A 166 31.99 -12.45 -26.82
N ASN A 167 32.04 -11.81 -25.64
CA ASN A 167 31.81 -10.36 -25.42
C ASN A 167 30.65 -9.80 -26.27
N PRO A 168 29.40 -10.26 -26.03
CA PRO A 168 28.28 -10.05 -26.94
C PRO A 168 27.90 -8.58 -27.16
N ASN A 169 28.21 -7.67 -26.24
CA ASN A 169 27.95 -6.23 -26.39
C ASN A 169 29.18 -5.43 -26.88
N GLY A 170 30.36 -6.08 -26.97
CA GLY A 170 31.62 -5.47 -27.35
C GLY A 170 32.18 -4.46 -26.32
N GLY A 171 33.41 -4.01 -26.53
CA GLY A 171 34.07 -3.07 -25.62
C GLY A 171 34.67 -3.79 -24.39
N ILE A 172 34.28 -3.39 -23.18
CA ILE A 172 34.74 -4.05 -21.96
C ILE A 172 34.07 -5.43 -21.90
N ASP A 173 34.86 -6.50 -21.82
CA ASP A 173 34.36 -7.84 -21.58
C ASP A 173 33.87 -7.95 -20.12
N TRP A 174 32.55 -7.82 -19.94
CA TRP A 174 31.97 -7.80 -18.61
C TRP A 174 31.90 -9.18 -17.96
N ALA A 175 31.91 -10.27 -18.74
CA ALA A 175 32.04 -11.62 -18.21
C ALA A 175 33.43 -11.86 -17.60
N ALA A 176 34.48 -11.32 -18.23
CA ALA A 176 35.84 -11.34 -17.66
C ALA A 176 35.93 -10.49 -16.38
N VAL A 177 35.24 -9.34 -16.31
CA VAL A 177 35.14 -8.54 -15.07
C VAL A 177 34.42 -9.33 -13.96
N ARG A 178 33.31 -10.02 -14.27
CA ARG A 178 32.59 -10.89 -13.33
C ARG A 178 33.51 -12.00 -12.78
N ALA A 179 34.25 -12.65 -13.67
CA ALA A 179 35.21 -13.69 -13.30
C ALA A 179 36.31 -13.14 -12.37
N ALA A 180 36.85 -11.95 -12.66
CA ALA A 180 37.84 -11.28 -11.82
C ALA A 180 37.27 -10.82 -10.46
N ASP A 181 35.97 -10.55 -10.38
CA ASP A 181 35.26 -10.29 -9.12
C ASP A 181 35.02 -11.57 -8.28
N GLY A 182 35.42 -12.74 -8.80
CA GLY A 182 35.42 -14.01 -8.10
C GLY A 182 34.31 -14.98 -8.50
N HIS A 183 33.57 -14.68 -9.58
CA HIS A 183 32.46 -15.52 -10.05
C HIS A 183 32.54 -15.75 -11.57
N PRO A 184 33.23 -16.81 -12.02
CA PRO A 184 33.45 -17.05 -13.45
C PRO A 184 32.17 -17.48 -14.19
N GLU A 185 31.28 -18.21 -13.52
CA GLU A 185 30.04 -18.71 -14.13
C GLU A 185 28.98 -17.61 -14.26
N PRO A 186 28.06 -17.70 -15.23
CA PRO A 186 26.89 -16.82 -15.26
C PRO A 186 26.02 -16.96 -14.01
N TYR A 187 25.47 -15.84 -13.52
CA TYR A 187 24.50 -15.82 -12.42
C TYR A 187 23.08 -16.21 -12.86
N HIS A 188 22.79 -16.14 -14.16
CA HIS A 188 21.45 -16.39 -14.73
C HIS A 188 20.34 -15.53 -14.10
N VAL A 189 20.61 -14.23 -13.90
CA VAL A 189 19.63 -13.28 -13.37
C VAL A 189 18.53 -13.04 -14.40
N VAL A 190 17.29 -13.27 -14.00
CA VAL A 190 16.12 -13.16 -14.90
C VAL A 190 15.38 -11.83 -14.74
N TRP A 191 15.24 -11.32 -13.51
CA TRP A 191 14.28 -10.25 -13.22
C TRP A 191 14.93 -8.88 -13.13
N PHE A 192 14.47 -7.94 -13.98
CA PHE A 192 14.93 -6.56 -14.00
C PHE A 192 13.74 -5.60 -13.99
N GLU A 193 13.90 -4.47 -13.30
CA GLU A 193 12.94 -3.37 -13.32
C GLU A 193 13.52 -2.18 -14.09
N TYR A 194 12.75 -1.55 -14.96
CA TYR A 194 13.14 -0.26 -15.52
C TYR A 194 12.62 0.88 -14.64
N GLY A 195 13.46 1.32 -13.71
CA GLY A 195 13.17 2.43 -12.81
C GLY A 195 12.48 2.08 -11.51
N ASN A 196 12.37 3.09 -10.67
CA ASN A 196 11.66 3.09 -9.40
C ASN A 196 10.84 4.38 -9.35
N GLU A 197 9.54 4.32 -9.05
CA GLU A 197 8.66 5.49 -8.82
C GLU A 197 8.89 6.72 -9.74
N SER A 198 9.25 6.47 -11.01
CA SER A 198 9.72 7.53 -11.91
C SER A 198 8.59 8.47 -12.36
N ASN A 199 7.34 8.05 -12.13
CA ASN A 199 6.13 8.87 -12.20
C ASN A 199 6.18 10.10 -11.25
N HIS A 200 6.97 10.06 -10.17
CA HIS A 200 7.16 11.20 -9.26
C HIS A 200 8.36 12.09 -9.60
N GLY A 201 9.16 11.71 -10.60
CA GLY A 201 10.40 12.40 -10.91
C GLY A 201 11.58 11.99 -10.01
N GLU A 202 12.74 12.55 -10.34
CA GLU A 202 13.99 12.37 -9.60
C GLU A 202 13.84 12.89 -8.16
N HIS A 203 14.00 12.01 -7.17
CA HIS A 203 13.88 12.41 -5.77
C HIS A 203 15.04 13.28 -5.29
N ARG A 204 16.25 13.04 -5.82
CA ARG A 204 17.47 13.79 -5.51
C ARG A 204 18.36 13.93 -6.74
N PRO A 205 18.74 15.16 -7.11
CA PRO A 205 19.76 15.39 -8.12
C PRO A 205 21.12 14.85 -7.66
N THR A 206 21.93 14.42 -8.62
CA THR A 206 23.33 14.00 -8.44
C THR A 206 24.26 14.88 -9.28
N ASP A 207 25.56 14.69 -9.11
CA ASP A 207 26.61 15.30 -9.95
C ASP A 207 26.62 16.83 -9.90
N GLY A 208 26.36 17.40 -8.72
CA GLY A 208 26.39 18.85 -8.48
C GLY A 208 25.18 19.62 -9.02
N ARG A 209 24.20 18.94 -9.62
CA ARG A 209 22.93 19.58 -10.04
C ARG A 209 22.07 19.94 -8.83
N ASN A 210 21.31 21.02 -8.96
CA ASN A 210 20.28 21.41 -7.98
C ASN A 210 18.86 21.09 -8.47
N GLU A 211 18.66 20.93 -9.77
CA GLU A 211 17.36 20.69 -10.38
C GLU A 211 17.05 19.20 -10.51
N LYS A 212 15.83 18.84 -10.12
CA LYS A 212 15.29 17.48 -10.24
C LYS A 212 14.80 17.25 -11.67
N ARG A 213 15.25 16.17 -12.29
CA ARG A 213 14.71 15.71 -13.57
C ARG A 213 13.32 15.11 -13.39
N LYS A 214 12.51 15.26 -14.43
CA LYS A 214 11.23 14.55 -14.60
C LYS A 214 11.29 13.80 -15.93
N ILE A 215 10.46 12.78 -16.05
CA ILE A 215 10.27 12.04 -17.30
C ILE A 215 8.77 11.93 -17.52
N SER A 216 8.29 12.15 -18.76
CA SER A 216 6.88 11.91 -19.07
C SER A 216 6.60 10.42 -19.23
N ALA A 217 5.33 10.01 -19.16
CA ALA A 217 4.94 8.62 -19.40
C ALA A 217 5.31 8.16 -20.82
N GLU A 218 5.17 9.04 -21.82
CA GLU A 218 5.55 8.77 -23.21
C GLU A 218 7.05 8.58 -23.37
N GLU A 219 7.86 9.45 -22.77
CA GLU A 219 9.32 9.35 -22.82
C GLU A 219 9.79 8.08 -22.09
N TYR A 220 9.23 7.80 -20.91
CA TYR A 220 9.50 6.58 -20.15
C TYR A 220 9.20 5.32 -20.97
N ALA A 221 8.02 5.22 -21.57
CA ALA A 221 7.62 4.05 -22.35
C ALA A 221 8.50 3.85 -23.60
N ARG A 222 8.88 4.93 -24.28
CA ARG A 222 9.81 4.85 -25.44
C ARG A 222 11.21 4.43 -25.01
N LYS A 223 11.72 4.92 -23.88
CA LYS A 223 13.01 4.48 -23.34
C LYS A 223 12.96 3.03 -22.88
N TYR A 224 11.88 2.62 -22.19
CA TYR A 224 11.66 1.23 -21.80
C TYR A 224 11.84 0.28 -22.99
N LEU A 225 11.23 0.56 -24.14
CA LEU A 225 11.37 -0.26 -25.33
C LEU A 225 12.82 -0.35 -25.85
N LYS A 226 13.56 0.77 -25.82
CA LYS A 226 14.98 0.80 -26.21
C LYS A 226 15.85 -0.02 -25.26
N TYR A 227 15.65 0.14 -23.96
CA TYR A 227 16.39 -0.62 -22.93
C TYR A 227 16.06 -2.11 -23.03
N ARG A 228 14.78 -2.46 -23.17
CA ARG A 228 14.34 -3.85 -23.36
C ARG A 228 15.02 -4.49 -24.56
N ALA A 229 15.04 -3.81 -25.71
CA ALA A 229 15.63 -4.33 -26.92
C ALA A 229 17.14 -4.59 -26.75
N ALA A 230 17.88 -3.63 -26.17
CA ALA A 230 19.31 -3.76 -25.94
C ALA A 230 19.64 -4.89 -24.94
N MET A 231 18.92 -4.96 -23.82
CA MET A 231 19.13 -6.00 -22.81
C MET A 231 18.82 -7.40 -23.34
N LYS A 232 17.70 -7.57 -24.06
CA LYS A 232 17.30 -8.86 -24.63
C LYS A 232 18.15 -9.30 -25.82
N ALA A 233 18.91 -8.39 -26.43
CA ALA A 233 19.89 -8.75 -27.45
C ALA A 233 21.09 -9.51 -26.84
N VAL A 234 21.41 -9.24 -25.57
CA VAL A 234 22.45 -9.97 -24.82
C VAL A 234 21.90 -11.29 -24.29
N ASP A 235 20.74 -11.26 -23.62
CA ASP A 235 20.08 -12.46 -23.10
C ASP A 235 18.56 -12.38 -23.31
N PRO A 236 18.00 -13.17 -24.25
CA PRO A 236 16.57 -13.16 -24.54
C PRO A 236 15.69 -13.72 -23.41
N HIS A 237 16.27 -14.44 -22.44
CA HIS A 237 15.53 -15.07 -21.33
C HIS A 237 15.20 -14.12 -20.18
N ILE A 238 15.83 -12.94 -20.13
CA ILE A 238 15.54 -11.95 -19.09
C ILE A 238 14.13 -11.37 -19.26
N LYS A 239 13.59 -10.89 -18.13
CA LYS A 239 12.32 -10.18 -18.02
C LYS A 239 12.57 -8.76 -17.56
N LEU A 240 12.05 -7.80 -18.31
CA LEU A 240 12.08 -6.39 -17.93
C LEU A 240 10.66 -5.93 -17.54
N GLY A 241 10.56 -5.36 -16.34
CA GLY A 241 9.33 -4.79 -15.82
C GLY A 241 9.22 -3.29 -16.08
N ALA A 242 7.98 -2.82 -16.23
CA ALA A 242 7.67 -1.39 -16.37
C ALA A 242 6.78 -0.90 -15.23
N ILE A 243 6.97 0.36 -14.83
CA ILE A 243 6.18 1.02 -13.77
C ILE A 243 4.74 1.19 -14.23
N ILE A 244 3.85 0.42 -13.60
CA ILE A 244 2.40 0.50 -13.72
C ILE A 244 1.86 0.47 -12.30
N TRP A 245 1.57 1.66 -11.76
CA TRP A 245 1.34 1.84 -10.33
C TRP A 245 -0.03 2.45 -10.06
N HIS A 246 -0.86 1.82 -9.24
CA HIS A 246 -2.07 2.43 -8.69
C HIS A 246 -1.68 3.48 -7.62
N PRO A 247 -2.13 4.76 -7.69
CA PRO A 247 -3.32 5.27 -8.39
C PRO A 247 -3.02 6.08 -9.68
N PHE A 248 -1.87 5.92 -10.32
CA PHE A 248 -1.41 6.75 -11.44
C PHE A 248 -2.03 6.36 -12.78
N GLU A 249 -3.36 6.38 -12.86
CA GLU A 249 -4.09 5.86 -14.02
C GLU A 249 -3.67 6.48 -15.36
N GLN A 250 -3.48 7.82 -15.42
CA GLN A 250 -3.06 8.48 -16.66
C GLN A 250 -1.67 8.02 -17.13
N TRP A 251 -0.71 7.92 -16.20
CA TRP A 251 0.63 7.38 -16.49
C TRP A 251 0.51 5.95 -17.01
N ASN A 252 -0.23 5.10 -16.29
CA ASN A 252 -0.41 3.69 -16.61
C ASN A 252 -1.02 3.52 -18.00
N ARG A 253 -2.09 4.25 -18.33
CA ARG A 253 -2.73 4.21 -19.67
C ARG A 253 -1.74 4.58 -20.77
N THR A 254 -0.98 5.67 -20.61
CA THR A 254 0.04 6.05 -21.60
C THR A 254 1.12 4.99 -21.78
N VAL A 255 1.66 4.44 -20.69
CA VAL A 255 2.71 3.41 -20.75
C VAL A 255 2.16 2.13 -21.40
N LEU A 256 0.97 1.68 -21.03
CA LEU A 256 0.32 0.49 -21.59
C LEU A 256 0.03 0.65 -23.09
N ARG A 257 -0.45 1.81 -23.55
CA ARG A 257 -0.69 2.08 -24.98
C ARG A 257 0.58 1.98 -25.82
N ILE A 258 1.71 2.46 -25.30
CA ILE A 258 2.98 2.53 -26.06
C ILE A 258 3.76 1.21 -25.95
N ALA A 259 3.88 0.65 -24.76
CA ALA A 259 4.78 -0.47 -24.47
C ALA A 259 4.07 -1.75 -24.01
N GLY A 260 2.77 -1.71 -23.69
CA GLY A 260 2.03 -2.78 -23.00
C GLY A 260 2.14 -4.18 -23.60
N ARG A 261 2.22 -4.28 -24.94
CA ARG A 261 2.43 -5.56 -25.64
C ARG A 261 3.80 -6.20 -25.41
N GLN A 262 4.80 -5.43 -25.00
CA GLN A 262 6.18 -5.86 -24.79
C GLN A 262 6.59 -5.81 -23.31
N ILE A 263 5.70 -5.44 -22.39
CA ILE A 263 6.00 -5.48 -20.96
C ILE A 263 6.03 -6.93 -20.48
N ASP A 264 7.13 -7.38 -19.87
CA ASP A 264 7.22 -8.77 -19.38
C ASP A 264 6.49 -8.92 -18.03
N PHE A 265 6.45 -7.87 -17.21
CA PHE A 265 5.65 -7.77 -15.97
C PHE A 265 5.40 -6.29 -15.56
N GLY A 266 4.30 -6.02 -14.85
CA GLY A 266 4.02 -4.71 -14.26
C GLY A 266 4.67 -4.52 -12.88
N ILE A 267 5.23 -3.35 -12.61
CA ILE A 267 5.84 -2.97 -11.32
C ILE A 267 4.84 -2.11 -10.53
N GLU A 268 4.44 -2.60 -9.34
CA GLU A 268 3.43 -1.99 -8.46
C GLU A 268 3.96 -1.84 -7.03
N HIS A 269 3.64 -0.73 -6.35
CA HIS A 269 4.01 -0.45 -4.97
C HIS A 269 2.77 -0.29 -4.07
N THR A 270 2.56 -1.13 -3.06
CA THR A 270 1.32 -1.14 -2.27
C THR A 270 1.54 -0.76 -0.80
N TYR A 271 1.30 0.53 -0.51
CA TYR A 271 1.59 1.18 0.77
C TYR A 271 0.31 1.68 1.51
N VAL A 272 -0.68 0.80 1.68
CA VAL A 272 -1.96 1.09 2.36
C VAL A 272 -2.21 0.18 3.57
N PRO A 273 -2.72 0.65 4.72
CA PRO A 273 -3.03 2.04 5.06
C PRO A 273 -1.79 2.93 5.17
N GLY A 274 -2.00 4.25 5.16
CA GLY A 274 -0.93 5.24 5.32
C GLY A 274 -1.26 6.31 6.36
N PHE A 275 -0.27 6.68 7.17
CA PHE A 275 -0.39 7.71 8.19
C PHE A 275 0.91 8.50 8.33
N HIS A 276 0.80 9.83 8.26
CA HIS A 276 1.91 10.75 8.34
C HIS A 276 1.81 11.60 9.61
N GLY A 277 2.87 11.61 10.42
CA GLY A 277 2.96 12.38 11.67
C GLY A 277 2.74 11.53 12.93
N ASP A 278 3.17 12.07 14.08
CA ASP A 278 2.94 11.42 15.36
C ASP A 278 1.44 11.38 15.70
N THR A 279 1.02 10.37 16.46
CA THR A 279 -0.38 10.11 16.79
C THR A 279 -0.62 10.10 18.30
N THR A 280 -1.89 10.09 18.71
CA THR A 280 -2.28 9.86 20.11
C THR A 280 -2.67 8.40 20.30
N HIS A 281 -2.72 7.92 21.55
CA HIS A 281 -3.15 6.55 21.85
C HIS A 281 -4.55 6.25 21.27
N GLU A 282 -5.49 7.19 21.38
CA GLU A 282 -6.84 7.09 20.80
C GLU A 282 -6.82 6.94 19.28
N LYS A 283 -6.07 7.79 18.57
CA LYS A 283 -5.92 7.72 17.11
C LYS A 283 -5.13 6.48 16.64
N SER A 284 -4.33 5.91 17.52
CA SER A 284 -3.60 4.66 17.24
C SER A 284 -4.56 3.50 17.02
N ARG A 285 -5.66 3.46 17.76
CA ARG A 285 -6.69 2.44 17.59
C ARG A 285 -7.31 2.48 16.19
N LEU A 286 -7.69 3.67 15.71
CA LEU A 286 -8.21 3.84 14.35
C LEU A 286 -7.19 3.36 13.30
N LEU A 287 -5.90 3.66 13.52
CA LEU A 287 -4.83 3.19 12.64
C LEU A 287 -4.72 1.65 12.64
N MET A 288 -4.79 1.01 13.81
CA MET A 288 -4.72 -0.46 13.90
C MET A 288 -5.99 -1.12 13.31
N GLN A 289 -7.16 -0.49 13.45
CA GLN A 289 -8.38 -0.92 12.76
C GLN A 289 -8.22 -0.80 11.23
N ALA A 290 -7.61 0.28 10.73
CA ALA A 290 -7.35 0.43 9.31
C ALA A 290 -6.45 -0.70 8.78
N CYS A 291 -5.43 -1.13 9.54
CA CYS A 291 -4.59 -2.28 9.18
C CYS A 291 -5.40 -3.58 8.97
N THR A 292 -6.35 -3.88 9.85
CA THR A 292 -7.13 -5.12 9.76
C THR A 292 -8.37 -4.99 8.86
N ALA A 293 -8.77 -3.78 8.48
CA ALA A 293 -9.88 -3.50 7.58
C ALA A 293 -9.50 -3.45 6.08
N VAL A 294 -8.20 -3.41 5.75
CA VAL A 294 -7.70 -3.08 4.40
C VAL A 294 -7.85 -4.19 3.35
N GLY A 295 -8.16 -5.44 3.75
CA GLY A 295 -8.14 -6.61 2.86
C GLY A 295 -8.90 -6.46 1.54
N VAL A 296 -10.11 -5.89 1.57
CA VAL A 296 -10.91 -5.66 0.35
C VAL A 296 -10.29 -4.58 -0.55
N GLN A 297 -9.69 -3.53 0.05
CA GLN A 297 -8.99 -2.50 -0.71
C GLN A 297 -7.76 -3.07 -1.43
N LEU A 298 -7.01 -3.97 -0.78
CA LEU A 298 -5.89 -4.67 -1.42
C LEU A 298 -6.34 -5.49 -2.63
N GLN A 299 -7.44 -6.25 -2.49
CA GLN A 299 -7.99 -7.02 -3.60
C GLN A 299 -8.44 -6.11 -4.75
N ARG A 300 -9.09 -4.98 -4.43
CA ARG A 300 -9.58 -4.03 -5.44
C ARG A 300 -8.45 -3.42 -6.27
N ILE A 301 -7.31 -3.10 -5.65
CA ILE A 301 -6.13 -2.59 -6.38
C ILE A 301 -5.75 -3.55 -7.51
N TYR A 302 -5.70 -4.86 -7.24
CA TYR A 302 -5.36 -5.85 -8.27
C TYR A 302 -6.46 -6.06 -9.30
N ASP A 303 -7.74 -6.04 -8.88
CA ASP A 303 -8.85 -6.11 -9.81
C ASP A 303 -8.86 -4.91 -10.78
N GLU A 304 -8.54 -3.70 -10.30
CA GLU A 304 -8.46 -2.47 -11.11
C GLU A 304 -7.24 -2.48 -12.04
N LEU A 305 -6.07 -2.89 -11.56
CA LEU A 305 -4.88 -3.01 -12.38
C LEU A 305 -5.05 -4.05 -13.50
N ASN A 306 -5.63 -5.22 -13.19
CA ASN A 306 -5.93 -6.25 -14.19
C ASN A 306 -6.90 -5.72 -15.25
N ARG A 307 -7.98 -5.03 -14.83
CA ARG A 307 -8.93 -4.41 -15.75
C ARG A 307 -8.27 -3.37 -16.65
N LEU A 308 -7.42 -2.53 -16.07
CA LEU A 308 -6.72 -1.48 -16.81
C LEU A 308 -5.83 -2.05 -17.91
N VAL A 309 -5.12 -3.14 -17.63
CA VAL A 309 -4.29 -3.84 -18.63
C VAL A 309 -5.16 -4.43 -19.74
N GLU A 310 -6.27 -5.07 -19.37
CA GLU A 310 -7.21 -5.65 -20.34
C GLU A 310 -7.83 -4.57 -21.24
N GLU A 311 -8.26 -3.44 -20.68
CA GLU A 311 -8.81 -2.29 -21.41
C GLU A 311 -7.81 -1.67 -22.40
N GLU A 312 -6.57 -1.47 -21.97
CA GLU A 312 -5.58 -0.73 -22.76
C GLU A 312 -4.78 -1.60 -23.75
N THR A 313 -4.72 -2.91 -23.51
CA THR A 313 -3.85 -3.80 -24.29
C THR A 313 -4.53 -5.08 -24.80
N GLY A 314 -5.67 -5.46 -24.24
CA GLY A 314 -6.33 -6.75 -24.48
C GLY A 314 -5.64 -7.95 -23.81
N ARG A 315 -4.56 -7.73 -23.06
CA ARG A 315 -3.82 -8.81 -22.36
C ARG A 315 -4.52 -9.24 -21.08
N THR A 316 -4.62 -10.54 -20.90
CA THR A 316 -5.12 -11.19 -19.66
C THR A 316 -4.02 -11.96 -18.93
N ASP A 317 -2.77 -11.86 -19.39
CA ASP A 317 -1.64 -12.68 -18.97
C ASP A 317 -0.54 -11.88 -18.26
N LEU A 318 -0.58 -10.54 -18.28
CA LEU A 318 0.49 -9.73 -17.72
C LEU A 318 0.62 -9.97 -16.20
N PRO A 319 1.77 -10.48 -15.73
CA PRO A 319 1.97 -10.70 -14.30
C PRO A 319 2.45 -9.44 -13.60
N TRP A 320 2.32 -9.42 -12.27
CA TRP A 320 2.73 -8.31 -11.40
C TRP A 320 3.92 -8.68 -10.53
N ALA A 321 4.88 -7.77 -10.44
CA ALA A 321 5.88 -7.75 -9.39
C ALA A 321 5.50 -6.66 -8.39
N ILE A 322 5.16 -7.04 -7.16
CA ILE A 322 4.83 -6.12 -6.08
C ILE A 322 6.13 -5.77 -5.35
N THR A 323 6.96 -4.96 -5.98
CA THR A 323 8.36 -4.79 -5.58
C THR A 323 8.56 -3.88 -4.37
N GLU A 324 7.48 -3.24 -3.90
CA GLU A 324 7.42 -2.62 -2.59
C GLU A 324 6.03 -2.78 -1.96
N TYR A 325 5.97 -3.26 -0.71
CA TYR A 325 4.73 -3.19 0.07
C TYR A 325 5.00 -3.15 1.58
N ASN A 326 4.16 -2.38 2.30
CA ASN A 326 4.00 -2.38 3.75
C ASN A 326 2.82 -1.45 4.15
N GLY A 327 2.52 -1.29 5.44
CA GLY A 327 1.82 -0.09 5.92
C GLY A 327 2.71 1.15 5.83
N HIS A 328 2.16 2.25 5.31
CA HIS A 328 2.91 3.51 5.12
C HIS A 328 2.89 4.36 6.39
N PHE A 329 3.72 3.94 7.34
CA PHE A 329 3.77 4.50 8.70
C PHE A 329 5.11 5.19 8.93
N VAL A 330 5.11 6.53 8.83
CA VAL A 330 6.31 7.39 8.93
C VAL A 330 6.43 8.16 10.26
N GLN A 331 5.79 7.65 11.31
CA GLN A 331 5.79 8.18 12.68
C GLN A 331 6.79 7.48 13.59
N ASN A 332 7.26 8.15 14.63
CA ASN A 332 8.13 7.54 15.64
C ASN A 332 7.52 7.54 17.05
N LYS A 333 6.53 8.41 17.33
CA LYS A 333 5.89 8.48 18.64
C LYS A 333 4.39 8.12 18.59
N PRO A 334 3.83 7.59 19.70
CA PRO A 334 4.57 7.15 20.90
C PRO A 334 5.40 5.87 20.66
N VAL A 335 5.06 5.08 19.63
CA VAL A 335 5.84 3.94 19.16
C VAL A 335 5.95 3.95 17.63
N PRO A 336 6.95 3.27 17.04
CA PRO A 336 7.04 3.11 15.60
C PRO A 336 6.03 2.06 15.11
N TYR A 337 4.77 2.44 14.87
CA TYR A 337 3.70 1.51 14.47
C TYR A 337 3.96 0.74 13.17
N ARG A 338 4.93 1.17 12.34
CA ARG A 338 5.44 0.34 11.23
C ARG A 338 5.93 -1.04 11.68
N GLN A 339 6.30 -1.19 12.95
CA GLN A 339 6.73 -2.46 13.56
C GLN A 339 5.64 -3.10 14.44
N SER A 340 4.39 -2.61 14.38
CA SER A 340 3.32 -3.12 15.23
C SER A 340 2.78 -4.48 14.78
N LEU A 341 2.17 -5.18 15.73
CA LEU A 341 1.42 -6.41 15.48
C LEU A 341 0.35 -6.24 14.40
N CYS A 342 -0.54 -5.24 14.49
CA CYS A 342 -1.57 -5.07 13.46
C CYS A 342 -1.00 -4.69 12.09
N ASN A 343 0.14 -3.98 12.01
CA ASN A 343 0.80 -3.80 10.71
C ASN A 343 1.29 -5.14 10.14
N ALA A 344 1.77 -6.06 10.99
CA ALA A 344 2.10 -7.41 10.57
C ALA A 344 0.87 -8.21 10.12
N LEU A 345 -0.28 -8.08 10.78
CA LEU A 345 -1.54 -8.69 10.33
C LEU A 345 -2.00 -8.15 8.97
N ARG A 346 -1.83 -6.85 8.74
CA ARG A 346 -2.06 -6.25 7.42
C ARG A 346 -1.21 -6.94 6.35
N ASN A 347 0.07 -7.19 6.63
CA ASN A 347 0.96 -7.85 5.67
C ASN A 347 0.61 -9.33 5.50
N ALA A 348 0.13 -10.02 6.54
CA ALA A 348 -0.41 -11.37 6.44
C ALA A 348 -1.65 -11.43 5.53
N GLU A 349 -2.53 -10.43 5.63
CA GLU A 349 -3.70 -10.31 4.76
C GLU A 349 -3.29 -10.01 3.32
N HIS A 350 -2.26 -9.19 3.13
CA HIS A 350 -1.71 -8.90 1.81
C HIS A 350 -1.10 -10.14 1.16
N LEU A 351 -0.34 -10.96 1.91
CA LEU A 351 0.15 -12.26 1.43
C LEU A 351 -1.01 -13.16 0.98
N ARG A 352 -2.08 -13.27 1.77
CA ARG A 352 -3.28 -14.04 1.40
C ARG A 352 -3.90 -13.56 0.08
N VAL A 353 -4.01 -12.24 -0.10
CA VAL A 353 -4.53 -11.64 -1.34
C VAL A 353 -3.58 -11.94 -2.51
N MET A 354 -2.27 -11.71 -2.36
CA MET A 354 -1.29 -11.94 -3.44
C MET A 354 -1.20 -13.41 -3.87
N MET A 355 -1.46 -14.35 -2.95
CA MET A 355 -1.48 -15.79 -3.26
C MET A 355 -2.62 -16.21 -4.20
N GLN A 356 -3.68 -15.42 -4.34
CA GLN A 356 -4.80 -15.79 -5.20
C GLN A 356 -4.35 -15.78 -6.68
N PRO A 357 -4.48 -16.90 -7.43
CA PRO A 357 -3.98 -16.97 -8.81
C PRO A 357 -4.56 -15.90 -9.74
N LYS A 358 -5.82 -15.51 -9.53
CA LYS A 358 -6.48 -14.43 -10.28
C LYS A 358 -5.76 -13.07 -10.20
N ASN A 359 -4.94 -12.86 -9.18
CA ASN A 359 -4.21 -11.61 -8.99
C ASN A 359 -2.89 -11.57 -9.79
N ARG A 360 -2.50 -12.68 -10.43
CA ARG A 360 -1.37 -12.73 -11.38
C ARG A 360 -0.03 -12.26 -10.78
N ILE A 361 0.18 -12.46 -9.48
CA ILE A 361 1.41 -12.02 -8.81
C ILE A 361 2.54 -13.01 -9.13
N ALA A 362 3.59 -12.53 -9.80
CA ALA A 362 4.79 -13.30 -10.08
C ALA A 362 5.74 -13.34 -8.88
N LEU A 363 5.97 -12.19 -8.25
CA LEU A 363 6.82 -12.05 -7.06
C LEU A 363 6.43 -10.79 -6.26
N ALA A 364 6.89 -10.72 -5.02
CA ALA A 364 6.67 -9.55 -4.18
C ALA A 364 7.83 -9.31 -3.22
N ASN A 365 8.05 -8.07 -2.84
CA ASN A 365 9.14 -7.66 -1.96
C ASN A 365 8.61 -6.77 -0.83
N PHE A 366 8.59 -7.31 0.38
CA PHE A 366 8.31 -6.54 1.58
C PHE A 366 9.38 -5.47 1.79
N TRP A 367 8.96 -4.30 2.24
CA TRP A 367 9.88 -3.25 2.66
C TRP A 367 9.98 -3.24 4.19
N GLN A 368 11.08 -3.70 4.83
CA GLN A 368 12.23 -4.39 4.22
C GLN A 368 12.89 -5.40 5.18
N PHE A 369 13.98 -6.05 4.77
CA PHE A 369 14.63 -7.08 5.58
C PHE A 369 15.34 -6.55 6.84
N ALA A 370 16.48 -5.86 6.70
CA ALA A 370 17.37 -5.55 7.83
C ALA A 370 17.57 -4.05 8.09
N ASN A 371 17.57 -3.67 9.37
CA ASN A 371 18.15 -2.46 9.98
C ASN A 371 17.71 -1.06 9.54
N GLU A 372 17.01 -0.90 8.41
CA GLU A 372 16.45 0.41 8.04
C GLU A 372 15.08 0.63 8.72
N TYR A 373 14.48 1.79 8.45
CA TYR A 373 13.21 2.27 8.97
C TYR A 373 12.14 1.17 9.09
N TRP A 374 11.91 0.35 8.06
CA TRP A 374 10.93 -0.76 8.12
C TRP A 374 11.51 -2.17 8.35
N GLY A 375 12.81 -2.31 8.63
CA GLY A 375 13.46 -3.63 8.78
C GLY A 375 12.72 -4.61 9.69
N MET A 376 12.38 -5.81 9.19
CA MET A 376 11.79 -6.90 9.98
C MET A 376 12.76 -7.50 10.99
N VAL A 377 14.07 -7.31 10.80
CA VAL A 377 15.10 -7.59 11.80
C VAL A 377 15.94 -6.34 12.08
N ARG A 378 16.40 -6.18 13.32
CA ARG A 378 17.23 -5.04 13.76
C ARG A 378 18.36 -5.47 14.70
N GLY A 379 19.57 -5.02 14.42
CA GLY A 379 20.80 -5.26 15.17
C GLY A 379 21.99 -5.43 14.23
N TYR A 380 23.19 -5.06 14.70
CA TYR A 380 24.45 -5.23 13.99
C TYR A 380 25.37 -6.24 14.71
N PRO A 381 25.42 -7.52 14.28
CA PRO A 381 26.26 -8.54 14.90
C PRO A 381 27.74 -8.15 15.01
N HIS A 382 28.29 -7.48 13.99
CA HIS A 382 29.67 -7.00 13.97
C HIS A 382 29.98 -5.93 15.05
N LYS A 383 28.96 -5.31 15.65
CA LYS A 383 29.09 -4.38 16.79
C LYS A 383 28.84 -5.07 18.13
N GLY A 384 28.62 -6.39 18.14
CA GLY A 384 28.17 -7.14 19.32
C GLY A 384 26.71 -6.89 19.69
N GLU A 385 25.92 -6.26 18.79
CA GLU A 385 24.51 -6.01 19.04
C GLU A 385 23.66 -7.26 18.73
N PRO A 386 22.74 -7.66 19.62
CA PRO A 386 21.81 -8.75 19.34
C PRO A 386 20.84 -8.37 18.23
N VAL A 387 20.45 -9.35 17.41
CA VAL A 387 19.44 -9.15 16.35
C VAL A 387 18.04 -9.45 16.88
N VAL A 388 17.18 -8.44 16.85
CA VAL A 388 15.78 -8.47 17.29
C VAL A 388 14.86 -8.73 16.11
N LYS A 389 13.96 -9.70 16.26
CA LYS A 389 12.87 -10.01 15.33
C LYS A 389 11.67 -9.10 15.59
N GLN A 390 11.22 -8.37 14.58
CA GLN A 390 9.99 -7.56 14.64
C GLN A 390 8.75 -8.40 14.31
N ALA A 391 7.55 -7.85 14.52
CA ALA A 391 6.29 -8.57 14.32
C ALA A 391 6.17 -9.23 12.93
N ASN A 392 6.58 -8.53 11.87
CA ASN A 392 6.55 -9.04 10.49
C ASN A 392 7.45 -10.26 10.27
N PHE A 393 8.55 -10.40 11.02
CA PHE A 393 9.41 -11.59 10.92
C PHE A 393 8.62 -12.87 11.19
N TYR A 394 7.77 -12.86 12.22
CA TYR A 394 7.00 -14.03 12.62
C TYR A 394 5.89 -14.38 11.61
N VAL A 395 5.31 -13.38 10.93
CA VAL A 395 4.34 -13.64 9.84
C VAL A 395 5.01 -14.43 8.73
N PHE A 396 6.18 -13.97 8.27
CA PHE A 396 6.96 -14.62 7.23
C PHE A 396 7.43 -16.00 7.66
N GLN A 397 7.92 -16.13 8.90
CA GLN A 397 8.29 -17.41 9.48
C GLN A 397 7.12 -18.41 9.47
N LEU A 398 5.91 -18.00 9.87
CA LEU A 398 4.75 -18.90 9.87
C LEU A 398 4.39 -19.34 8.45
N TYR A 399 4.35 -18.43 7.48
CA TYR A 399 4.09 -18.79 6.09
C TYR A 399 5.15 -19.74 5.53
N ASN A 400 6.42 -19.48 5.80
CA ASN A 400 7.53 -20.32 5.33
C ASN A 400 7.54 -21.72 5.98
N GLU A 401 7.47 -21.79 7.29
CA GLU A 401 7.63 -23.05 8.04
C GLU A 401 6.35 -23.89 8.12
N ARG A 402 5.16 -23.28 8.03
CA ARG A 402 3.88 -23.93 8.40
C ARG A 402 2.82 -23.97 7.31
N PHE A 403 2.91 -23.17 6.26
CA PHE A 403 1.88 -23.17 5.21
C PHE A 403 2.17 -24.25 4.15
N GLY A 404 1.13 -24.87 3.60
CA GLY A 404 1.23 -25.88 2.54
C GLY A 404 1.56 -25.29 1.17
N ASP A 405 1.56 -26.14 0.15
CA ASP A 405 2.07 -25.80 -1.19
C ASP A 405 0.98 -25.71 -2.26
N VAL A 406 -0.23 -26.19 -1.95
CA VAL A 406 -1.40 -26.10 -2.84
C VAL A 406 -2.54 -25.41 -2.11
N LEU A 407 -2.97 -24.26 -2.60
CA LEU A 407 -4.13 -23.52 -2.07
C LEU A 407 -5.42 -24.31 -2.27
N ILE A 408 -6.30 -24.28 -1.28
CA ILE A 408 -7.58 -24.98 -1.30
C ILE A 408 -8.72 -24.06 -0.85
N GLU A 409 -9.94 -24.37 -1.30
CA GLU A 409 -11.13 -23.57 -1.03
C GLU A 409 -11.51 -23.59 0.46
N THR A 410 -11.94 -22.43 0.96
CA THR A 410 -12.55 -22.28 2.28
C THR A 410 -13.86 -21.51 2.21
N ARG A 411 -14.81 -21.89 3.07
CA ARG A 411 -15.99 -21.08 3.39
C ARG A 411 -15.91 -20.66 4.85
N VAL A 412 -16.07 -19.36 5.10
CA VAL A 412 -15.99 -18.79 6.45
C VAL A 412 -17.28 -18.07 6.76
N GLU A 413 -17.91 -18.47 7.86
CA GLU A 413 -19.06 -17.79 8.46
C GLU A 413 -18.63 -17.29 9.84
N CYS A 414 -18.66 -15.98 10.05
CA CYS A 414 -18.21 -15.38 11.30
C CYS A 414 -18.95 -14.06 11.56
N GLY A 415 -18.73 -13.51 12.75
CA GLY A 415 -19.14 -12.14 13.06
C GLY A 415 -18.44 -11.10 12.19
N SER A 416 -18.81 -9.85 12.39
CA SER A 416 -18.18 -8.71 11.72
C SER A 416 -18.23 -7.47 12.59
N TRP A 417 -17.45 -6.46 12.22
CA TRP A 417 -17.42 -5.16 12.89
C TRP A 417 -17.36 -4.01 11.89
N ASP A 418 -17.97 -2.88 12.25
CA ASP A 418 -17.95 -1.67 11.42
C ASP A 418 -16.65 -0.90 11.63
N PHE A 419 -15.99 -0.54 10.53
CA PHE A 419 -14.82 0.35 10.53
C PHE A 419 -15.24 1.76 10.07
N PRO A 420 -14.98 2.81 10.88
CA PRO A 420 -15.42 4.17 10.55
C PRO A 420 -14.71 4.82 9.35
N GLY A 421 -13.59 4.26 8.87
CA GLY A 421 -12.76 4.86 7.82
C GLY A 421 -11.60 5.68 8.42
N GLY A 422 -10.45 5.66 7.76
CA GLY A 422 -9.25 6.38 8.23
C GLY A 422 -7.95 5.85 7.61
N ALA A 423 -6.88 6.65 7.70
CA ALA A 423 -5.54 6.29 7.22
C ALA A 423 -5.50 5.78 5.76
N GLY A 424 -6.31 6.38 4.88
CA GLY A 424 -6.40 5.97 3.47
C GLY A 424 -7.27 4.74 3.19
N VAL A 425 -7.90 4.17 4.23
CA VAL A 425 -8.84 3.04 4.10
C VAL A 425 -10.28 3.58 4.18
N PRO A 426 -11.14 3.31 3.18
CA PRO A 426 -12.54 3.72 3.21
C PRO A 426 -13.31 3.16 4.40
N ARG A 427 -14.41 3.84 4.76
CA ARG A 427 -15.37 3.33 5.74
C ARG A 427 -15.95 1.99 5.27
N ARG A 428 -16.20 1.09 6.23
CA ARG A 428 -16.74 -0.26 6.00
C ARG A 428 -17.83 -0.55 7.02
N ARG A 429 -19.07 -0.77 6.58
CA ARG A 429 -20.22 -0.92 7.49
C ARG A 429 -21.29 -1.84 6.96
N GLY A 430 -21.89 -2.66 7.82
CA GLY A 430 -23.08 -3.46 7.50
C GLY A 430 -22.94 -4.28 6.22
N ARG A 431 -23.98 -4.29 5.37
CA ARG A 431 -23.94 -5.03 4.10
C ARG A 431 -23.24 -4.25 2.99
N PRO A 432 -22.52 -4.91 2.07
CA PRO A 432 -21.92 -4.24 0.93
C PRO A 432 -22.95 -3.50 0.07
N THR A 433 -22.57 -2.35 -0.47
CA THR A 433 -23.36 -1.55 -1.41
C THR A 433 -22.50 -1.09 -2.58
N ARG A 434 -23.13 -0.85 -3.73
CA ARG A 434 -22.46 -0.33 -4.93
C ARG A 434 -22.92 1.07 -5.27
N PHE A 435 -22.04 1.83 -5.92
CA PHE A 435 -22.35 3.18 -6.36
C PHE A 435 -23.64 3.21 -7.17
N ARG A 436 -24.56 4.10 -6.79
CA ARG A 436 -25.79 4.35 -7.54
C ARG A 436 -26.16 5.82 -7.43
N LEU A 437 -26.15 6.53 -8.55
CA LEU A 437 -26.65 7.89 -8.64
C LEU A 437 -28.18 7.89 -8.81
N TYR A 438 -28.89 8.63 -7.97
CA TYR A 438 -30.34 8.76 -8.06
C TYR A 438 -30.70 9.93 -8.98
N PRO A 439 -31.69 9.77 -9.88
CA PRO A 439 -31.93 10.75 -10.95
C PRO A 439 -32.53 12.07 -10.44
N ARG A 440 -33.19 12.08 -9.28
CA ARG A 440 -33.88 13.25 -8.74
C ARG A 440 -32.89 14.40 -8.46
N ASN A 441 -33.14 15.55 -9.09
CA ASN A 441 -32.45 16.79 -8.77
C ASN A 441 -33.06 17.43 -7.51
N LEU A 442 -32.23 17.65 -6.50
CA LEU A 442 -32.56 18.29 -5.23
C LEU A 442 -32.27 19.80 -5.22
N LEU A 443 -31.61 20.32 -6.26
CA LEU A 443 -31.39 21.75 -6.41
C LEU A 443 -32.72 22.43 -6.75
N PRO A 444 -33.21 23.40 -5.97
CA PRO A 444 -34.42 24.16 -6.31
C PRO A 444 -34.25 24.87 -7.65
N ALA A 445 -35.31 24.91 -8.46
CA ALA A 445 -35.26 25.55 -9.78
C ALA A 445 -34.92 27.05 -9.70
N ASP A 446 -35.35 27.68 -8.61
CA ASP A 446 -35.24 29.09 -8.23
C ASP A 446 -34.17 29.32 -7.14
N TYR A 447 -33.16 28.45 -7.03
CA TYR A 447 -32.10 28.63 -6.04
C TYR A 447 -31.45 30.02 -6.16
N HIS A 448 -31.14 30.62 -5.01
CA HIS A 448 -30.48 31.91 -4.94
C HIS A 448 -29.16 31.81 -4.19
N TRP A 449 -28.13 32.47 -4.71
CA TRP A 449 -26.84 32.55 -4.05
C TRP A 449 -26.91 33.50 -2.85
N ARG A 450 -26.45 33.05 -1.68
CA ARG A 450 -26.15 33.94 -0.56
C ARG A 450 -24.72 34.45 -0.70
N ILE A 451 -24.57 35.69 -1.13
CA ILE A 451 -23.26 36.35 -1.31
C ILE A 451 -22.57 36.51 0.04
N ALA A 452 -21.28 36.16 0.08
CA ALA A 452 -20.41 36.42 1.22
C ALA A 452 -19.71 37.76 1.00
N ARG A 453 -19.89 38.71 1.92
CA ARG A 453 -19.31 40.06 1.78
C ARG A 453 -17.82 40.04 2.08
N THR A 454 -17.01 40.60 1.18
CA THR A 454 -15.57 40.84 1.33
C THR A 454 -15.24 42.14 0.60
N ALA A 455 -14.27 42.92 1.08
CA ALA A 455 -13.93 44.22 0.47
C ALA A 455 -13.08 44.07 -0.82
N GLU A 456 -12.47 42.89 -1.00
CA GLU A 456 -11.40 42.64 -1.96
C GLU A 456 -11.89 42.04 -3.28
N VAL A 457 -13.08 41.43 -3.28
CA VAL A 457 -13.68 40.77 -4.45
C VAL A 457 -15.08 41.33 -4.62
N LYS A 458 -15.41 41.85 -5.81
CA LYS A 458 -16.76 42.33 -6.10
C LYS A 458 -17.61 41.15 -6.54
N GLN A 459 -18.77 40.97 -5.92
CA GLN A 459 -19.73 39.93 -6.30
C GLN A 459 -21.08 40.53 -6.67
N ARG A 460 -21.72 39.92 -7.66
CA ARG A 460 -23.14 40.14 -7.97
C ARG A 460 -23.76 38.87 -8.53
N VAL A 461 -25.08 38.82 -8.54
CA VAL A 461 -25.84 37.70 -9.09
C VAL A 461 -26.71 38.22 -10.22
N GLU A 462 -26.58 37.60 -11.40
CA GLU A 462 -27.41 37.85 -12.57
C GLU A 462 -28.20 36.57 -12.87
N GLY A 463 -29.50 36.59 -12.56
CA GLY A 463 -30.32 35.37 -12.57
C GLY A 463 -29.79 34.32 -11.59
N ARG A 464 -29.27 33.20 -12.12
CA ARG A 464 -28.68 32.08 -11.35
C ARG A 464 -27.15 32.07 -11.37
N THR A 465 -26.56 33.03 -12.06
CA THR A 465 -25.11 33.13 -12.26
C THR A 465 -24.53 34.07 -11.20
N LEU A 466 -23.66 33.54 -10.35
CA LEU A 466 -22.79 34.36 -9.52
C LEU A 466 -21.63 34.86 -10.38
N ILE A 467 -21.34 36.14 -10.30
CA ILE A 467 -20.19 36.77 -10.94
C ILE A 467 -19.27 37.27 -9.84
N ALA A 468 -18.03 36.78 -9.83
CA ALA A 468 -16.96 37.25 -8.95
C ALA A 468 -15.88 37.94 -9.81
N GLU A 469 -15.58 39.20 -9.48
CA GLU A 469 -14.57 40.01 -10.14
C GLU A 469 -13.41 40.27 -9.18
N PHE A 470 -12.23 39.85 -9.61
CA PHE A 470 -10.98 39.95 -8.88
C PHE A 470 -10.16 41.12 -9.43
N THR A 471 -9.73 42.02 -8.56
CA THR A 471 -8.98 43.22 -8.95
C THR A 471 -7.67 43.39 -8.16
N GLY A 472 -7.21 42.36 -7.45
CA GLY A 472 -6.15 42.50 -6.45
C GLY A 472 -5.89 41.21 -5.67
N ARG A 473 -5.74 41.27 -4.36
CA ARG A 473 -5.54 40.07 -3.53
C ARG A 473 -6.85 39.27 -3.42
N ASP A 474 -6.76 37.96 -3.22
CA ASP A 474 -7.92 37.14 -2.86
C ASP A 474 -7.76 36.57 -1.46
N THR A 475 -8.75 36.71 -0.60
CA THR A 475 -8.72 36.36 0.83
C THR A 475 -8.82 34.85 1.13
N ASN A 476 -8.61 33.97 0.13
CA ASN A 476 -8.84 32.52 0.23
C ASN A 476 -10.20 32.18 0.85
N TYR A 477 -11.24 32.86 0.39
CA TYR A 477 -12.59 32.83 0.97
C TYR A 477 -13.61 32.23 -0.01
N TYR A 478 -14.84 31.97 0.45
CA TYR A 478 -15.95 31.63 -0.43
C TYR A 478 -16.71 32.89 -0.84
N HIS A 479 -17.15 33.00 -2.10
CA HIS A 479 -17.77 34.23 -2.63
C HIS A 479 -19.28 34.23 -2.50
N ALA A 480 -19.89 33.05 -2.64
CA ALA A 480 -21.28 32.83 -2.30
C ALA A 480 -21.52 31.37 -1.95
N LEU A 481 -22.65 31.09 -1.31
CA LEU A 481 -23.06 29.73 -1.00
C LEU A 481 -24.55 29.52 -1.19
N ILE A 482 -24.93 28.25 -1.28
CA ILE A 482 -26.28 27.76 -1.01
C ILE A 482 -26.22 26.72 0.11
N THR A 483 -27.29 26.61 0.88
CA THR A 483 -27.46 25.56 1.90
C THR A 483 -28.64 24.68 1.51
N LEU A 484 -28.48 23.37 1.58
CA LEU A 484 -29.52 22.40 1.29
C LEU A 484 -29.67 21.40 2.44
N PRO A 485 -30.90 20.92 2.74
CA PRO A 485 -31.09 19.82 3.68
C PRO A 485 -30.39 18.56 3.16
N ALA A 486 -29.84 17.77 4.08
CA ALA A 486 -29.09 16.57 3.75
C ALA A 486 -29.34 15.46 4.78
N LYS A 487 -29.30 14.22 4.30
CA LYS A 487 -29.40 13.03 5.12
C LYS A 487 -28.03 12.65 5.67
N PRO A 488 -27.95 12.07 6.87
CA PRO A 488 -26.69 11.56 7.41
C PRO A 488 -26.17 10.37 6.58
N SER A 489 -24.84 10.21 6.50
CA SER A 489 -24.16 9.10 5.79
C SER A 489 -24.68 8.86 4.35
N THR A 490 -25.03 9.92 3.63
CA THR A 490 -25.59 9.88 2.27
C THR A 490 -24.68 10.65 1.31
N GLY A 491 -24.51 10.14 0.08
CA GLY A 491 -23.75 10.80 -0.96
C GLY A 491 -24.56 11.87 -1.69
N TYR A 492 -23.93 12.98 -2.03
CA TYR A 492 -24.48 14.05 -2.84
C TYR A 492 -23.51 14.42 -3.95
N ARG A 493 -23.95 14.24 -5.21
CA ARG A 493 -23.25 14.69 -6.41
C ARG A 493 -23.74 16.07 -6.79
N VAL A 494 -22.85 17.05 -6.74
CA VAL A 494 -23.09 18.43 -7.14
C VAL A 494 -22.48 18.63 -8.52
N THR A 495 -23.32 18.99 -9.49
CA THR A 495 -22.86 19.41 -10.82
C THR A 495 -23.08 20.90 -10.97
N GLY A 496 -22.04 21.64 -11.31
CA GLY A 496 -22.10 23.04 -11.69
C GLY A 496 -21.29 23.31 -12.95
N GLU A 497 -21.29 24.57 -13.36
CA GLU A 497 -20.45 25.06 -14.44
C GLU A 497 -19.75 26.34 -14.02
N ILE A 498 -18.53 26.49 -14.52
CA ILE A 498 -17.67 27.63 -14.26
C ILE A 498 -17.18 28.18 -15.60
N LYS A 499 -17.36 29.48 -15.81
CA LYS A 499 -16.75 30.24 -16.91
C LYS A 499 -15.73 31.20 -16.30
N THR A 500 -14.61 31.44 -16.98
CA THR A 500 -13.61 32.42 -16.54
C THR A 500 -13.20 33.33 -17.68
N GLU A 501 -12.91 34.59 -17.36
CA GLU A 501 -12.43 35.59 -18.32
C GLU A 501 -11.19 36.25 -17.73
N GLY A 502 -10.05 36.00 -18.35
CA GLY A 502 -8.74 36.49 -17.94
C GLY A 502 -8.39 36.14 -16.49
N LEU A 503 -8.87 35.01 -15.95
CA LEU A 503 -8.66 34.69 -14.53
C LEU A 503 -7.19 34.30 -14.28
N GLN A 504 -6.39 35.26 -13.83
CA GLN A 504 -4.98 35.07 -13.52
C GLN A 504 -4.81 34.79 -12.03
N THR A 505 -4.08 33.73 -11.70
CA THR A 505 -3.78 33.36 -10.31
C THR A 505 -2.49 32.53 -10.25
N SER A 506 -1.70 32.71 -9.19
CA SER A 506 -0.46 31.93 -8.95
C SER A 506 -0.72 30.55 -8.30
N GLY A 507 -1.98 30.18 -8.05
CA GLY A 507 -2.37 28.89 -7.49
C GLY A 507 -3.66 28.34 -8.10
N ASN A 508 -4.57 27.80 -7.27
CA ASN A 508 -5.80 27.20 -7.78
C ASN A 508 -6.77 28.28 -8.29
N GLY A 509 -7.46 27.95 -9.37
CA GLY A 509 -8.49 28.73 -10.03
C GLY A 509 -9.84 28.64 -9.34
N ALA A 510 -10.88 28.98 -10.10
CA ALA A 510 -12.26 28.94 -9.67
C ALA A 510 -12.76 27.49 -9.52
N GLY A 511 -13.53 27.23 -8.46
CA GLY A 511 -14.07 25.92 -8.14
C GLY A 511 -15.31 25.98 -7.25
N PHE A 512 -15.86 24.81 -6.97
CA PHE A 512 -16.90 24.61 -5.97
C PHE A 512 -16.34 23.86 -4.75
N GLN A 513 -16.91 24.14 -3.59
CA GLN A 513 -16.73 23.34 -2.38
C GLN A 513 -18.08 22.84 -1.91
N VAL A 514 -18.18 21.57 -1.54
CA VAL A 514 -19.35 20.99 -0.88
C VAL A 514 -18.92 20.51 0.49
N GLY A 515 -19.63 20.87 1.56
CA GLY A 515 -19.26 20.46 2.91
C GLY A 515 -20.42 20.47 3.89
N ASP A 516 -20.17 20.00 5.10
CA ASP A 516 -21.15 20.06 6.19
C ASP A 516 -21.46 21.52 6.55
N ALA A 517 -22.74 21.85 6.72
CA ALA A 517 -23.17 23.23 6.97
C ALA A 517 -22.66 23.81 8.30
N ARG A 518 -22.21 22.98 9.25
CA ARG A 518 -21.50 23.40 10.48
C ARG A 518 -20.13 24.04 10.18
N GLY A 519 -19.62 23.85 8.97
CA GLY A 519 -18.38 24.46 8.49
C GLY A 519 -17.12 23.62 8.77
N TRP A 520 -16.07 23.92 8.00
CA TRP A 520 -14.76 23.26 8.09
C TRP A 520 -14.11 23.30 9.49
N PRO A 521 -14.12 24.43 10.24
CA PRO A 521 -13.52 24.47 11.57
C PRO A 521 -14.13 23.46 12.56
N ALA A 522 -15.43 23.17 12.42
CA ALA A 522 -16.15 22.25 13.28
C ALA A 522 -16.00 20.78 12.87
N THR A 523 -16.13 20.50 11.56
CA THR A 523 -16.30 19.11 11.08
C THR A 523 -15.13 18.56 10.30
N ARG A 524 -14.32 19.45 9.71
CA ARG A 524 -13.27 19.10 8.73
C ARG A 524 -13.78 18.20 7.59
N SER A 525 -15.06 18.34 7.22
CA SER A 525 -15.73 17.53 6.22
C SER A 525 -16.15 18.38 5.02
N ALA A 526 -15.37 18.29 3.95
CA ALA A 526 -15.65 18.96 2.68
C ALA A 526 -14.98 18.25 1.50
N ALA A 527 -15.56 18.41 0.32
CA ALA A 527 -15.00 18.03 -0.97
C ALA A 527 -14.87 19.28 -1.86
N LEU A 528 -13.87 19.29 -2.73
CA LEU A 528 -13.53 20.40 -3.63
C LEU A 528 -13.44 19.86 -5.06
N GLY A 529 -13.79 20.68 -6.03
CA GLY A 529 -13.62 20.38 -7.45
C GLY A 529 -13.67 21.64 -8.30
N GLY A 530 -13.08 21.58 -9.50
CA GLY A 530 -12.83 22.72 -10.36
C GLY A 530 -11.33 22.91 -10.56
N ASP A 531 -10.87 24.15 -10.48
CA ASP A 531 -9.55 24.63 -10.92
C ASP A 531 -9.56 25.25 -12.34
N VAL A 532 -10.63 25.99 -12.64
CA VAL A 532 -10.78 26.71 -13.92
C VAL A 532 -10.03 28.03 -13.86
N ARG A 533 -9.19 28.31 -14.86
CA ARG A 533 -8.25 29.44 -14.93
C ARG A 533 -8.23 30.06 -16.33
N GLY A 534 -7.64 31.25 -16.45
CA GLY A 534 -7.49 31.95 -17.72
C GLY A 534 -8.83 32.26 -18.38
N ASP A 535 -8.87 32.15 -19.69
CA ASP A 535 -10.12 32.18 -20.46
C ASP A 535 -10.67 30.77 -20.61
N SER A 536 -11.89 30.57 -20.14
CA SER A 536 -12.63 29.32 -20.29
C SER A 536 -14.08 29.66 -20.57
N ASP A 537 -14.69 28.94 -21.52
CA ASP A 537 -16.15 28.90 -21.59
C ASP A 537 -16.73 28.09 -20.42
N TRP A 538 -18.04 27.90 -20.37
CA TRP A 538 -18.72 27.09 -19.36
C TRP A 538 -18.16 25.67 -19.26
N THR A 539 -17.29 25.47 -18.29
CA THR A 539 -16.67 24.18 -17.97
C THR A 539 -17.47 23.50 -16.88
N ARG A 540 -17.90 22.27 -17.16
CA ARG A 540 -18.64 21.43 -16.20
C ARG A 540 -17.73 20.95 -15.07
N VAL A 541 -18.19 21.10 -13.84
CA VAL A 541 -17.52 20.64 -12.61
C VAL A 541 -18.45 19.71 -11.85
N VAL A 542 -17.95 18.54 -11.45
CA VAL A 542 -18.69 17.52 -10.69
C VAL A 542 -17.96 17.26 -9.36
N ILE A 543 -18.70 17.30 -8.25
CA ILE A 543 -18.17 17.04 -6.91
C ILE A 543 -19.06 16.01 -6.22
N ASP A 544 -18.46 14.93 -5.74
CA ASP A 544 -19.12 13.96 -4.86
C ASP A 544 -18.74 14.23 -3.40
N TYR A 545 -19.74 14.34 -2.54
CA TYR A 545 -19.57 14.55 -1.10
C TYR A 545 -20.42 13.56 -0.30
N ILE A 546 -19.84 12.92 0.70
CA ILE A 546 -20.56 12.01 1.61
C ILE A 546 -20.72 12.70 2.97
N THR A 547 -21.94 12.77 3.46
CA THR A 547 -22.26 13.43 4.74
C THR A 547 -21.81 12.62 5.96
N LEU A 548 -21.59 13.31 7.07
CA LEU A 548 -21.29 12.69 8.38
C LEU A 548 -22.54 12.00 8.96
N PRO A 549 -22.40 11.11 9.95
CA PRO A 549 -23.54 10.42 10.59
C PRO A 549 -24.56 11.34 11.28
N ASP A 550 -24.19 12.59 11.56
CA ASP A 550 -25.00 13.58 12.24
C ASP A 550 -25.25 14.85 11.40
N THR A 551 -24.87 14.84 10.12
CA THR A 551 -25.15 15.94 9.19
C THR A 551 -26.65 16.11 8.98
N LYS A 552 -27.11 17.36 9.03
CA LYS A 552 -28.49 17.77 8.70
C LYS A 552 -28.59 18.58 7.41
N GLU A 553 -27.50 19.26 7.04
CA GLU A 553 -27.46 20.19 5.91
C GLU A 553 -26.06 20.19 5.29
N ILE A 554 -26.00 20.44 3.98
CA ILE A 554 -24.77 20.69 3.23
C ILE A 554 -24.72 22.13 2.74
N GLN A 555 -23.51 22.68 2.63
CA GLN A 555 -23.23 23.95 1.98
C GLN A 555 -22.47 23.71 0.69
N ILE A 556 -22.94 24.32 -0.40
CA ILE A 556 -22.28 24.35 -1.70
C ILE A 556 -21.80 25.78 -1.92
N MET A 557 -20.49 25.96 -2.03
CA MET A 557 -19.83 27.25 -2.06
C MET A 557 -19.14 27.46 -3.40
N ALA A 558 -19.38 28.59 -4.05
CA ALA A 558 -18.56 29.07 -5.15
C ALA A 558 -17.34 29.78 -4.56
N ARG A 559 -16.13 29.33 -4.91
CA ARG A 559 -14.89 29.86 -4.32
C ARG A 559 -13.70 29.78 -5.26
N ARG A 560 -12.65 30.49 -4.89
CA ARG A 560 -11.27 30.24 -5.32
C ARG A 560 -10.47 29.74 -4.11
N GLN A 561 -9.40 28.95 -4.32
CA GLN A 561 -8.55 28.49 -3.22
C GLN A 561 -7.11 28.98 -3.41
N ALA A 562 -6.61 29.72 -2.43
CA ALA A 562 -5.21 30.14 -2.45
C ALA A 562 -4.28 28.96 -2.13
N PRO A 563 -3.13 28.84 -2.81
CA PRO A 563 -2.20 27.73 -2.62
C PRO A 563 -1.55 27.74 -1.23
N ASP A 564 -1.33 28.94 -0.66
CA ASP A 564 -0.75 29.17 0.68
C ASP A 564 -1.81 29.23 1.81
N ARG A 565 -3.09 29.09 1.46
CA ARG A 565 -4.27 29.32 2.31
C ARG A 565 -4.40 30.73 2.92
N ARG A 566 -3.47 31.64 2.66
CA ARG A 566 -3.46 33.01 3.18
C ARG A 566 -4.05 34.00 2.18
N GLY A 567 -3.84 33.76 0.89
CA GLY A 567 -4.42 34.60 -0.15
C GLY A 567 -3.61 35.85 -0.47
N ASP A 568 -2.30 35.83 -0.20
CA ASP A 568 -1.45 37.01 -0.34
C ASP A 568 -1.07 37.33 -1.80
N GLU A 569 -1.36 36.40 -2.70
CA GLU A 569 -1.02 36.46 -4.12
C GLU A 569 -2.01 37.27 -4.98
N PRO A 570 -1.55 38.02 -5.99
CA PRO A 570 -2.42 38.75 -6.90
C PRO A 570 -3.36 37.83 -7.70
N VAL A 571 -4.61 38.22 -7.79
CA VAL A 571 -5.67 37.58 -8.57
C VAL A 571 -6.43 38.65 -9.34
N SER A 572 -6.59 38.43 -10.64
CA SER A 572 -7.36 39.33 -11.49
C SER A 572 -8.25 38.57 -12.46
N GLY A 573 -9.22 39.26 -13.03
CA GLY A 573 -10.17 38.70 -13.99
C GLY A 573 -11.52 38.37 -13.35
N ARG A 574 -12.31 37.57 -14.06
CA ARG A 574 -13.68 37.22 -13.64
C ARG A 574 -13.92 35.73 -13.63
N ALA A 575 -14.72 35.28 -12.67
CA ALA A 575 -15.26 33.93 -12.63
C ALA A 575 -16.79 33.97 -12.50
N TYR A 576 -17.44 33.10 -13.27
CA TYR A 576 -18.89 32.97 -13.32
C TYR A 576 -19.26 31.57 -12.85
N PHE A 577 -20.23 31.46 -11.95
CA PHE A 577 -20.61 30.18 -11.36
C PHE A 577 -22.12 29.97 -11.47
N ARG A 578 -22.52 28.77 -11.89
CA ARG A 578 -23.91 28.32 -11.79
C ARG A 578 -23.97 26.84 -11.41
N LEU A 579 -25.04 26.45 -10.74
CA LEU A 579 -25.30 25.06 -10.38
C LEU A 579 -26.32 24.48 -11.35
N LEU A 580 -26.09 23.23 -11.76
CA LEU A 580 -26.97 22.50 -12.66
C LEU A 580 -27.82 21.48 -11.89
N SER A 581 -27.19 20.71 -11.00
CA SER A 581 -27.89 19.70 -10.22
C SER A 581 -27.22 19.37 -8.90
N VAL A 582 -28.04 18.91 -7.97
CA VAL A 582 -27.62 18.22 -6.74
C VAL A 582 -28.39 16.91 -6.69
N GLN A 583 -27.70 15.78 -6.77
CA GLN A 583 -28.34 14.46 -6.83
C GLN A 583 -27.83 13.60 -5.68
N GLU A 584 -28.73 12.86 -5.02
CA GLU A 584 -28.28 11.86 -4.05
C GLU A 584 -27.56 10.72 -4.77
N PHE A 585 -26.58 10.11 -4.12
CA PHE A 585 -26.03 8.82 -4.53
C PHE A 585 -25.81 7.91 -3.33
N GLN A 586 -25.92 6.61 -3.58
CA GLN A 586 -25.46 5.58 -2.66
C GLN A 586 -23.96 5.38 -2.87
N PRO A 587 -23.10 5.57 -1.85
CA PRO A 587 -21.67 5.33 -1.99
C PRO A 587 -21.36 3.82 -2.10
N ASP A 588 -20.22 3.51 -2.70
CA ASP A 588 -19.62 2.19 -2.56
C ASP A 588 -19.28 1.93 -1.08
N ASN A 589 -19.59 0.72 -0.64
CA ASN A 589 -19.21 0.23 0.69
C ASN A 589 -18.95 -1.27 0.59
N ASP A 590 -17.80 -1.70 1.07
CA ASP A 590 -17.36 -3.10 0.99
C ASP A 590 -17.88 -3.98 2.14
N GLY A 591 -18.97 -3.53 2.78
CA GLY A 591 -19.55 -4.17 3.95
C GLY A 591 -18.65 -4.07 5.19
N ALA A 592 -19.19 -4.50 6.34
CA ALA A 592 -18.47 -4.63 7.59
C ALA A 592 -17.23 -5.53 7.42
N VAL A 593 -16.25 -5.34 8.29
CA VAL A 593 -15.03 -6.14 8.31
C VAL A 593 -15.36 -7.49 8.96
N PRO A 594 -15.19 -8.63 8.27
CA PRO A 594 -15.36 -9.95 8.90
C PRO A 594 -14.38 -10.13 10.04
N ASP A 595 -14.80 -10.73 11.15
CA ASP A 595 -13.93 -11.02 12.28
C ASP A 595 -12.74 -11.91 11.87
N LEU A 596 -12.92 -12.80 10.88
CA LEU A 596 -11.89 -13.72 10.40
C LEU A 596 -11.59 -13.56 8.90
N SER A 597 -10.30 -13.52 8.55
CA SER A 597 -9.80 -13.81 7.20
C SER A 597 -9.02 -15.12 7.23
N VAL A 598 -9.28 -16.03 6.29
CA VAL A 598 -8.68 -17.37 6.26
C VAL A 598 -8.00 -17.63 4.93
N ASN A 599 -6.78 -18.16 4.99
CA ASN A 599 -6.09 -18.82 3.88
C ASN A 599 -5.89 -20.29 4.23
N ALA A 600 -6.03 -21.20 3.28
CA ALA A 600 -5.77 -22.63 3.51
C ALA A 600 -4.97 -23.24 2.37
N ALA A 601 -4.13 -24.21 2.72
CA ALA A 601 -3.36 -24.99 1.78
C ALA A 601 -3.19 -26.44 2.23
N LYS A 602 -2.91 -27.33 1.28
CA LYS A 602 -2.62 -28.74 1.50
C LYS A 602 -1.15 -29.04 1.17
N ARG A 603 -0.55 -29.96 1.92
CA ARG A 603 0.78 -30.53 1.65
C ARG A 603 0.66 -31.88 0.93
N SER A 604 1.76 -32.34 0.33
CA SER A 604 1.83 -33.64 -0.35
C SER A 604 1.53 -34.83 0.56
N ASP A 605 1.79 -34.71 1.86
CA ASP A 605 1.49 -35.72 2.88
C ASP A 605 0.01 -35.73 3.33
N GLY A 606 -0.84 -34.89 2.74
CA GLY A 606 -2.25 -34.74 3.09
C GLY A 606 -2.52 -33.84 4.29
N THR A 607 -1.49 -33.22 4.89
CA THR A 607 -1.68 -32.22 5.96
C THR A 607 -2.41 -31.00 5.41
N ILE A 608 -3.48 -30.61 6.10
CA ILE A 608 -4.19 -29.35 5.84
C ILE A 608 -3.61 -28.27 6.74
N THR A 609 -3.33 -27.12 6.15
CA THR A 609 -2.73 -25.97 6.84
C THR A 609 -3.64 -24.74 6.68
N LEU A 610 -3.75 -23.95 7.73
CA LEU A 610 -4.53 -22.71 7.71
C LEU A 610 -3.71 -21.55 8.25
N MET A 611 -3.92 -20.36 7.68
CA MET A 611 -3.52 -19.07 8.23
C MET A 611 -4.78 -18.25 8.49
N ILE A 612 -5.08 -18.02 9.77
CA ILE A 612 -6.32 -17.36 10.19
C ILE A 612 -5.98 -16.04 10.88
N ILE A 613 -6.45 -14.94 10.33
CA ILE A 613 -6.29 -13.60 10.90
C ILE A 613 -7.58 -13.26 11.65
N ASN A 614 -7.47 -13.02 12.96
CA ASN A 614 -8.55 -12.37 13.71
C ASN A 614 -8.40 -10.86 13.56
N THR A 615 -9.31 -10.25 12.80
CA THR A 615 -9.30 -8.81 12.48
C THR A 615 -9.86 -7.96 13.62
N ASN A 616 -10.55 -8.59 14.58
CA ASN A 616 -11.17 -7.95 15.72
C ASN A 616 -10.12 -7.56 16.76
N LEU A 617 -10.09 -6.29 17.15
CA LEU A 617 -9.09 -5.81 18.09
C LEU A 617 -9.38 -6.15 19.55
N ASP A 618 -10.62 -6.48 19.89
CA ASP A 618 -11.07 -6.52 21.28
C ASP A 618 -11.52 -7.90 21.74
N ARG A 619 -11.88 -8.79 20.81
CA ARG A 619 -12.54 -10.06 21.13
C ARG A 619 -11.81 -11.24 20.53
N ASP A 620 -11.60 -12.24 21.37
CA ASP A 620 -11.25 -13.57 20.91
C ASP A 620 -12.46 -14.17 20.19
N VAL A 621 -12.20 -15.01 19.19
CA VAL A 621 -13.23 -15.61 18.34
C VAL A 621 -13.18 -17.13 18.50
N PRO A 622 -14.15 -17.74 19.20
CA PRO A 622 -14.33 -19.19 19.17
C PRO A 622 -14.61 -19.64 17.72
N ALA A 623 -13.92 -20.68 17.26
CA ALA A 623 -14.06 -21.19 15.90
C ALA A 623 -14.13 -22.72 15.87
N THR A 624 -14.91 -23.23 14.92
CA THR A 624 -14.96 -24.65 14.54
C THR A 624 -14.46 -24.79 13.10
N ILE A 625 -13.55 -25.74 12.88
CA ILE A 625 -12.97 -26.05 11.57
C ILE A 625 -13.43 -27.44 11.15
N ALA A 626 -14.21 -27.50 10.07
CA ALA A 626 -14.67 -28.74 9.46
C ALA A 626 -13.91 -29.00 8.15
N ILE A 627 -13.38 -30.21 8.00
CA ILE A 627 -12.69 -30.65 6.77
C ILE A 627 -13.64 -31.51 5.93
N ARG A 628 -13.80 -31.15 4.66
CA ARG A 628 -14.58 -31.89 3.65
C ARG A 628 -13.63 -32.36 2.54
N GLY A 629 -14.01 -33.44 1.85
CA GLY A 629 -13.22 -33.96 0.74
C GLY A 629 -11.96 -34.75 1.14
N GLN A 630 -11.78 -35.05 2.43
CA GLN A 630 -10.68 -35.87 2.93
C GLN A 630 -11.22 -36.94 3.88
N ARG A 631 -10.73 -38.19 3.73
CA ARG A 631 -11.06 -39.26 4.67
C ARG A 631 -10.34 -38.99 6.00
N SER A 632 -11.10 -38.87 7.08
CA SER A 632 -10.52 -38.80 8.42
C SER A 632 -9.95 -40.16 8.79
N SER A 633 -8.67 -40.20 9.19
CA SER A 633 -8.15 -41.35 9.93
C SER A 633 -8.53 -41.18 11.40
N GLY A 634 -8.76 -42.27 12.13
CA GLY A 634 -9.04 -42.21 13.57
C GLY A 634 -7.89 -41.68 14.44
N HIS A 635 -6.77 -41.26 13.83
CA HIS A 635 -5.54 -40.81 14.50
C HIS A 635 -5.11 -39.39 14.11
N SER A 636 -5.98 -38.60 13.48
CA SER A 636 -5.65 -37.24 13.06
C SER A 636 -5.17 -36.37 14.24
N ARG A 637 -4.18 -35.50 13.99
CA ARG A 637 -3.60 -34.60 15.01
C ARG A 637 -3.64 -33.16 14.55
N ALA A 638 -3.81 -32.25 15.49
CA ALA A 638 -3.76 -30.82 15.21
C ALA A 638 -2.70 -30.12 16.07
N ALA A 639 -2.04 -29.13 15.50
CA ALA A 639 -1.17 -28.19 16.20
C ALA A 639 -1.45 -26.77 15.69
N ALA A 640 -1.43 -25.79 16.58
CA ALA A 640 -1.68 -24.40 16.23
C ALA A 640 -0.77 -23.44 17.00
N TRP A 641 -0.42 -22.33 16.37
CA TRP A 641 0.41 -21.28 16.94
C TRP A 641 -0.15 -19.91 16.57
N SER A 642 -0.31 -19.03 17.55
CA SER A 642 -0.78 -17.66 17.33
C SER A 642 0.34 -16.66 17.54
N LEU A 643 0.51 -15.75 16.58
CA LEU A 643 1.25 -14.50 16.76
C LEU A 643 0.38 -13.53 17.54
N VAL A 644 0.81 -13.18 18.75
CA VAL A 644 0.05 -12.36 19.70
C VAL A 644 0.90 -11.24 20.29
N GLY A 645 0.21 -10.26 20.88
CA GLY A 645 0.80 -9.17 21.66
C GLY A 645 -0.23 -8.65 22.66
N PRO A 646 0.18 -7.87 23.67
CA PRO A 646 -0.72 -7.33 24.68
C PRO A 646 -1.70 -6.29 24.12
N THR A 647 -1.34 -5.63 23.01
CA THR A 647 -2.16 -4.62 22.34
C THR A 647 -2.03 -4.72 20.81
N PRO A 648 -3.00 -4.20 20.05
CA PRO A 648 -2.93 -4.10 18.58
C PRO A 648 -1.68 -3.38 18.05
N TRP A 649 -1.13 -2.45 18.83
CA TRP A 649 0.06 -1.66 18.49
C TRP A 649 1.35 -2.12 19.16
N ALA A 650 1.35 -3.28 19.83
CA ALA A 650 2.54 -3.85 20.46
C ALA A 650 3.70 -3.99 19.46
N THR A 651 4.94 -3.75 19.91
CA THR A 651 6.14 -3.83 19.06
C THR A 651 7.27 -4.56 19.77
N ASN A 652 8.33 -4.95 19.03
CA ASN A 652 9.56 -5.48 19.61
C ASN A 652 10.72 -4.46 19.58
N VAL A 653 10.43 -3.17 19.39
CA VAL A 653 11.48 -2.13 19.35
C VAL A 653 11.96 -1.75 20.76
N GLY A 654 11.17 -2.01 21.79
CA GLY A 654 11.53 -1.77 23.19
C GLY A 654 12.53 -2.77 23.76
N ARG A 655 12.91 -2.58 25.04
CA ARG A 655 13.81 -3.50 25.76
C ARG A 655 13.23 -4.91 25.93
N VAL A 656 11.90 -4.99 26.05
CA VAL A 656 11.16 -6.25 26.22
C VAL A 656 10.36 -6.49 24.95
N PRO A 657 10.59 -7.59 24.22
CA PRO A 657 9.75 -7.98 23.11
C PRO A 657 8.31 -8.27 23.58
N GLU A 658 7.33 -7.56 23.01
CA GLU A 658 5.92 -7.73 23.35
C GLU A 658 5.18 -8.70 22.40
N VAL A 659 5.68 -8.85 21.18
CA VAL A 659 5.08 -9.65 20.11
C VAL A 659 5.83 -10.97 19.96
N ARG A 660 5.10 -12.08 20.06
CA ARG A 660 5.66 -13.44 20.08
C ARG A 660 4.69 -14.48 19.54
N LEU A 661 5.22 -15.66 19.21
CA LEU A 661 4.42 -16.85 18.93
C LEU A 661 4.08 -17.56 20.25
N VAL A 662 2.85 -18.01 20.39
CA VAL A 662 2.37 -18.88 21.48
C VAL A 662 1.68 -20.10 20.90
N GLU A 663 1.74 -21.24 21.58
CA GLU A 663 0.92 -22.39 21.22
C GLU A 663 -0.56 -22.09 21.51
N THR A 664 -1.42 -22.50 20.58
CA THR A 664 -2.86 -22.29 20.67
C THR A 664 -3.55 -23.64 20.80
N PRO A 665 -4.22 -23.90 21.93
CA PRO A 665 -4.90 -25.18 22.13
C PRO A 665 -5.96 -25.42 21.05
N VAL A 666 -5.93 -26.62 20.48
CA VAL A 666 -6.88 -27.09 19.49
C VAL A 666 -7.40 -28.46 19.94
N ARG A 667 -8.71 -28.63 19.90
CA ARG A 667 -9.40 -29.84 20.38
C ARG A 667 -10.23 -30.45 19.27
N GLN A 668 -10.15 -31.77 19.12
CA GLN A 668 -11.06 -32.51 18.23
C GLN A 668 -12.43 -32.71 18.90
N THR A 669 -13.49 -32.54 18.14
CA THR A 669 -14.89 -32.80 18.52
C THR A 669 -15.62 -33.57 17.41
N SER A 670 -16.88 -33.94 17.63
CA SER A 670 -17.73 -34.56 16.60
C SER A 670 -17.95 -33.67 15.37
N ASP A 671 -17.88 -32.35 15.56
CA ASP A 671 -18.19 -31.35 14.54
C ASP A 671 -16.93 -30.84 13.81
N GLY A 672 -15.74 -31.30 14.21
CA GLY A 672 -14.46 -30.92 13.60
C GLY A 672 -13.40 -30.56 14.65
N TRP A 673 -12.64 -29.51 14.37
CA TRP A 673 -11.60 -28.99 15.29
C TRP A 673 -12.04 -27.66 15.89
N GLN A 674 -12.01 -27.56 17.21
CA GLN A 674 -12.39 -26.35 17.94
C GLN A 674 -11.16 -25.67 18.55
N LEU A 675 -11.14 -24.34 18.47
CA LEU A 675 -10.13 -23.49 19.09
C LEU A 675 -10.70 -22.09 19.34
N THR A 676 -10.02 -21.32 20.19
CA THR A 676 -10.29 -19.89 20.38
C THR A 676 -9.17 -19.09 19.73
N LEU A 677 -9.52 -18.29 18.72
CA LEU A 677 -8.59 -17.43 18.00
C LEU A 677 -8.38 -16.14 18.79
N PRO A 678 -7.17 -15.84 19.29
CA PRO A 678 -6.94 -14.63 20.07
C PRO A 678 -7.27 -13.37 19.27
N LYS A 679 -7.77 -12.33 19.93
CA LYS A 679 -7.95 -10.99 19.33
C LYS A 679 -6.69 -10.48 18.65
N HIS A 680 -6.85 -9.72 17.57
CA HIS A 680 -5.76 -9.11 16.79
C HIS A 680 -4.55 -10.03 16.59
N SER A 681 -4.80 -11.23 16.07
CA SER A 681 -3.77 -12.27 15.92
C SER A 681 -3.71 -12.86 14.52
N LEU A 682 -2.60 -13.53 14.23
CA LEU A 682 -2.46 -14.48 13.12
C LEU A 682 -2.24 -15.86 13.72
N THR A 683 -3.09 -16.83 13.40
CA THR A 683 -3.00 -18.21 13.86
C THR A 683 -2.67 -19.14 12.70
N ALA A 684 -1.54 -19.84 12.79
CA ALA A 684 -1.19 -20.94 11.90
C ALA A 684 -1.70 -22.25 12.50
N ILE A 685 -2.29 -23.13 11.67
CA ILE A 685 -2.79 -24.44 12.09
C ILE A 685 -2.28 -25.50 11.12
N GLU A 686 -1.87 -26.65 11.65
CA GLU A 686 -1.60 -27.88 10.91
C GLU A 686 -2.55 -28.97 11.39
N LEU A 687 -3.31 -29.57 10.46
CA LEU A 687 -4.22 -30.69 10.68
C LEU A 687 -3.69 -31.89 9.90
N ARG A 688 -3.07 -32.83 10.61
CA ARG A 688 -2.41 -34.00 10.04
C ARG A 688 -3.41 -35.15 9.95
N PRO A 689 -3.52 -35.82 8.79
CA PRO A 689 -4.48 -36.89 8.57
C PRO A 689 -4.35 -38.05 9.54
#